data_AF-A0A7X7J3A0-F1
#
_entry.id   AF-A0A7X7J3A0-F1
#
_cell.length_a   1.000
_cell.length_b   1.000
_cell.length_c   1.000
_cell.angle_alpha   90.00
_cell.angle_beta   90.00
_cell.angle_gamma   90.00
#
_symmetry.space_group_name_H-M   'P 1'
#
loop_
_entity.id
_entity.type
_entity.pdbx_description
1 polymer ?
#
loop_
_entity_poly.entity_id
_entity_poly.type
_entity_poly.pdbx_seq_one_letter_code
_entity_poly.pdbx_strand_id
1 'polypeptide(L)'
;MPITLLLAQVLLYALTAIPAVGESAVPPEWAVRYTDGLKAWRDIIDYWIDRQKPDGSFGFGWGEDEEMVVGWPGVMMAADDRRIQRALDRMIENVWYNPSIQHGYVWLATDAEHGPEPTSYGTPILLYQDFGSPKLIERLMITARNVEQWTALTPRGDRHMRSTYFGSQQLYDWPFYDEDSPINARAWIPMMQLVLYNRDPHLLKYYLEWADAWAKHAVEEHYGKPPGILPGQVAFASGEPGGHTQNWWGAGAHDFSSLWYRTRLYEVLAIAYAVTGEDRYIRPIREMLRFFSTYARPAVKKGDPLPPDRLPAEYQFPPGWRDGTESTRWARDVALGHPGGWYYYLTGDTQFDAAFSQVLGEQIERGPFSRIDRRIVDGAWRRATSFRDKYFAEVVPKLQYADSLANYAAAWWQKQYGTMTFGQRCFRDGGHLANSVNWPWVDFPPPSVVWKDTGYETAIFVLEDAPQRLRVALCNLGAEGRRIGMQVFTLDEGSYNLRLGPDADEDGLFDAVTTARPAEVERGTKLWFDLPKNVTMLLELARRSDSGPVPPWRPRPDVGLDAWDIMISKSKPLRGESVTFTIRVHNIGSRPAEKVRVRVIGRGGSGEALLGEASLDRIDAPQRLVPSFADVKVPWIVAEGVSTIGVRLDPEDTIDELYEGNNEVWAALADLATSQRAKKYVAHEPATRPSLADVKADNLSRYDVPFRAGIKLDGVIGEQEWRDIAEFAFIPHGDKPLKKRTWMRVAYDEQALCLAFRCEEPDMQWLDTDLPRMEDIYYKDGFEIFLDPGAQVWRYWQFCFDTVPHVFQTLSRNAYAKQADWQVKVHKADKDWSAEVRFPFTAFDVPPPKAGERWRMNAMRFTTTFRDPEHPQAKIAERSHFSPLGRLHGHHTPELFGDLYFGAKPE
;
A
#
# COMPACT_ATOMS: atom_id res chain seq x y z
N MET A 1 -9.28 41.92 -33.87
CA MET A 1 -8.40 41.73 -35.05
C MET A 1 -9.20 41.06 -36.15
N PRO A 2 -9.10 41.44 -37.44
CA PRO A 2 -9.96 40.87 -38.46
C PRO A 2 -9.51 39.46 -38.86
N ILE A 3 -10.50 38.57 -38.95
CA ILE A 3 -10.47 37.12 -39.24
C ILE A 3 -9.64 36.74 -40.48
N THR A 4 -9.37 37.69 -41.37
CA THR A 4 -8.60 37.52 -42.60
C THR A 4 -7.10 37.28 -42.38
N LEU A 5 -6.50 37.79 -41.30
CA LEU A 5 -5.08 37.50 -40.98
C LEU A 5 -4.90 36.11 -40.37
N LEU A 6 -5.90 35.62 -39.63
CA LEU A 6 -5.89 34.27 -39.03
C LEU A 6 -6.00 33.18 -40.11
N LEU A 7 -6.88 33.38 -41.09
CA LEU A 7 -7.04 32.47 -42.24
C LEU A 7 -5.81 32.41 -43.15
N ALA A 8 -5.13 33.55 -43.36
CA ALA A 8 -3.89 33.57 -44.14
C ALA A 8 -2.74 32.84 -43.44
N GLN A 9 -2.68 32.88 -42.09
CA GLN A 9 -1.66 32.20 -41.31
C GLN A 9 -1.92 30.69 -41.19
N VAL A 10 -3.20 30.28 -41.14
CA VAL A 10 -3.63 28.87 -41.20
C VAL A 10 -3.39 28.26 -42.59
N LEU A 11 -3.62 29.01 -43.68
CA LEU A 11 -3.35 28.55 -45.05
C LEU A 11 -1.85 28.50 -45.39
N LEU A 12 -1.03 29.39 -44.83
CA LEU A 12 0.44 29.32 -45.02
C LEU A 12 1.07 28.13 -44.31
N TYR A 13 0.50 27.69 -43.17
CA TYR A 13 0.89 26.46 -42.47
C TYR A 13 0.43 25.18 -43.20
N ALA A 14 -0.67 25.25 -43.97
CA ALA A 14 -1.23 24.10 -44.69
C ALA A 14 -0.54 23.78 -46.04
N LEU A 15 0.34 24.66 -46.54
CA LEU A 15 0.90 24.56 -47.91
C LEU A 15 2.42 24.36 -47.98
N THR A 16 3.13 24.28 -46.85
CA THR A 16 4.48 23.70 -46.85
C THR A 16 4.35 22.19 -46.88
N ALA A 17 4.72 21.56 -48.00
CA ALA A 17 4.88 20.11 -48.07
C ALA A 17 5.88 19.69 -46.99
N ILE A 18 5.35 19.15 -45.89
CA ILE A 18 6.14 18.55 -44.83
C ILE A 18 6.86 17.35 -45.47
N PRO A 19 8.20 17.27 -45.41
CA PRO A 19 8.90 16.10 -45.93
C PRO A 19 8.37 14.87 -45.18
N ALA A 20 7.94 13.85 -45.94
CA ALA A 20 7.62 12.55 -45.36
C ALA A 20 8.86 12.06 -44.58
N VAL A 21 8.68 11.75 -43.30
CA VAL A 21 9.76 11.17 -42.49
C VAL A 21 10.09 9.83 -43.11
N GLY A 22 11.32 9.68 -43.62
CA GLY A 22 11.79 8.41 -44.18
C GLY A 22 11.87 7.34 -43.09
N GLU A 23 11.27 6.18 -43.32
CA GLU A 23 11.43 5.03 -42.42
C GLU A 23 12.88 4.54 -42.43
N SER A 24 13.42 4.17 -41.26
CA SER A 24 14.75 3.56 -41.19
C SER A 24 14.66 2.03 -41.33
N ALA A 25 15.58 1.46 -42.10
CA ALA A 25 15.72 0.00 -42.18
C ALA A 25 16.31 -0.61 -40.89
N VAL A 26 17.08 0.17 -40.13
CA VAL A 26 17.76 -0.29 -38.90
C VAL A 26 17.11 0.39 -37.68
N PRO A 27 16.59 -0.38 -36.71
CA PRO A 27 15.98 0.19 -35.52
C PRO A 27 17.04 0.83 -34.58
N PRO A 28 16.73 1.97 -33.92
CA PRO A 28 17.61 2.58 -32.93
C PRO A 28 17.90 1.62 -31.76
N GLU A 29 19.17 1.54 -31.36
CA GLU A 29 19.62 0.56 -30.36
C GLU A 29 18.95 0.77 -28.98
N TRP A 30 18.78 2.03 -28.56
CA TRP A 30 18.12 2.37 -27.30
C TRP A 30 16.66 1.89 -27.31
N ALA A 31 15.98 1.99 -28.45
CA ALA A 31 14.59 1.61 -28.60
C ALA A 31 14.42 0.09 -28.51
N VAL A 32 15.35 -0.67 -29.12
CA VAL A 32 15.39 -2.14 -29.00
C VAL A 32 15.57 -2.53 -27.53
N ARG A 33 16.55 -1.94 -26.84
CA ARG A 33 16.82 -2.24 -25.42
C ARG A 33 15.64 -1.89 -24.51
N TYR A 34 14.98 -0.76 -24.74
CA TYR A 34 13.76 -0.39 -24.02
C TYR A 34 12.66 -1.44 -24.20
N THR A 35 12.31 -1.75 -25.45
CA THR A 35 11.19 -2.66 -25.74
C THR A 35 11.48 -4.09 -25.27
N ASP A 36 12.72 -4.55 -25.37
CA ASP A 36 13.15 -5.85 -24.82
C ASP A 36 13.05 -5.88 -23.29
N GLY A 37 13.41 -4.79 -22.60
CA GLY A 37 13.23 -4.65 -21.16
C GLY A 37 11.76 -4.71 -20.75
N LEU A 38 10.89 -3.97 -21.46
CA LEU A 38 9.45 -3.96 -21.19
C LEU A 38 8.81 -5.33 -21.44
N LYS A 39 9.19 -6.01 -22.54
CA LYS A 39 8.76 -7.39 -22.82
C LYS A 39 9.22 -8.38 -21.75
N ALA A 40 10.43 -8.21 -21.21
CA ALA A 40 10.93 -9.11 -20.18
C ALA A 40 10.08 -9.08 -18.91
N TRP A 41 9.55 -7.92 -18.52
CA TRP A 41 8.60 -7.80 -17.42
C TRP A 41 7.23 -8.37 -17.76
N ARG A 42 6.72 -8.09 -18.97
CA ARG A 42 5.49 -8.71 -19.47
C ARG A 42 5.55 -10.23 -19.36
N ASP A 43 6.66 -10.87 -19.74
CA ASP A 43 6.79 -12.33 -19.69
C ASP A 43 6.54 -12.87 -18.26
N ILE A 44 7.02 -12.17 -17.24
CA ILE A 44 6.80 -12.54 -15.82
C ILE A 44 5.35 -12.27 -15.40
N ILE A 45 4.77 -11.15 -15.82
CA ILE A 45 3.38 -10.78 -15.51
C ILE A 45 2.41 -11.79 -16.14
N ASP A 46 2.60 -12.10 -17.43
CA ASP A 46 1.79 -13.05 -18.18
C ASP A 46 1.81 -14.45 -17.54
N TYR A 47 2.97 -14.88 -17.02
CA TYR A 47 3.07 -16.14 -16.26
C TYR A 47 2.06 -16.23 -15.11
N TRP A 48 1.86 -15.12 -14.38
CA TRP A 48 0.92 -15.04 -13.27
C TRP A 48 -0.52 -14.87 -13.74
N ILE A 49 -0.76 -14.03 -14.76
CA ILE A 49 -2.09 -13.86 -15.35
C ILE A 49 -2.65 -15.20 -15.84
N ASP A 50 -1.82 -16.04 -16.46
CA ASP A 50 -2.21 -17.38 -16.92
C ASP A 50 -2.58 -18.35 -15.79
N ARG A 51 -2.23 -18.01 -14.54
CA ARG A 51 -2.48 -18.78 -13.32
C ARG A 51 -3.46 -18.10 -12.37
N GLN A 52 -4.01 -16.95 -12.75
CA GLN A 52 -4.97 -16.23 -11.92
C GLN A 52 -6.20 -17.11 -11.70
N LYS A 53 -6.59 -17.28 -10.44
CA LYS A 53 -7.72 -18.12 -10.04
C LYS A 53 -9.05 -17.47 -10.41
N PRO A 54 -10.16 -18.24 -10.47
CA PRO A 54 -11.49 -17.69 -10.75
C PRO A 54 -11.96 -16.60 -9.76
N ASP A 55 -11.48 -16.64 -8.53
CA ASP A 55 -11.73 -15.63 -7.48
C ASP A 55 -10.84 -14.38 -7.62
N GLY A 56 -10.05 -14.28 -8.69
CA GLY A 56 -9.15 -13.17 -8.97
C GLY A 56 -7.81 -13.18 -8.23
N SER A 57 -7.58 -14.12 -7.31
CA SER A 57 -6.30 -14.24 -6.60
C SER A 57 -5.20 -14.84 -7.48
N PHE A 58 -3.94 -14.57 -7.13
CA PHE A 58 -2.77 -15.22 -7.72
C PHE A 58 -2.24 -16.37 -6.86
N GLY A 59 -2.82 -16.54 -5.67
CA GLY A 59 -2.69 -17.74 -4.86
C GLY A 59 -2.09 -17.51 -3.47
N PHE A 60 -1.80 -16.26 -3.11
CA PHE A 60 -1.11 -15.91 -1.86
C PHE A 60 -2.05 -15.30 -0.80
N GLY A 61 -3.31 -15.10 -1.16
CA GLY A 61 -4.23 -14.27 -0.38
C GLY A 61 -4.13 -12.82 -0.84
N TRP A 62 -5.22 -12.07 -0.75
CA TRP A 62 -5.31 -10.83 -1.51
C TRP A 62 -4.44 -9.67 -1.00
N GLY A 63 -4.05 -9.65 0.28
CA GLY A 63 -3.07 -8.69 0.79
C GLY A 63 -1.70 -8.92 0.15
N GLU A 64 -1.22 -10.17 0.19
CA GLU A 64 0.04 -10.56 -0.44
C GLU A 64 0.00 -10.48 -1.98
N ASP A 65 -1.15 -10.78 -2.59
CA ASP A 65 -1.34 -10.59 -4.03
C ASP A 65 -1.24 -9.11 -4.42
N GLU A 66 -1.79 -8.17 -3.62
CA GLU A 66 -1.64 -6.71 -3.82
C GLU A 66 -0.16 -6.29 -3.75
N GLU A 67 0.59 -6.78 -2.75
CA GLU A 67 2.03 -6.51 -2.64
C GLU A 67 2.83 -7.10 -3.82
N MET A 68 2.38 -8.22 -4.40
CA MET A 68 3.02 -8.83 -5.57
C MET A 68 2.76 -8.04 -6.86
N VAL A 69 1.53 -7.59 -7.09
CA VAL A 69 1.14 -6.93 -8.36
C VAL A 69 1.46 -5.44 -8.40
N VAL A 70 1.96 -4.90 -7.29
CA VAL A 70 2.13 -3.48 -7.04
C VAL A 70 2.90 -2.72 -8.14
N GLY A 71 3.84 -3.39 -8.84
CA GLY A 71 4.57 -2.79 -9.95
C GLY A 71 3.90 -2.91 -11.32
N TRP A 72 3.01 -3.88 -11.53
CA TRP A 72 2.40 -4.20 -12.83
C TRP A 72 1.77 -3.01 -13.55
N PRO A 73 1.16 -2.04 -12.84
CA PRO A 73 0.59 -0.86 -13.48
C PRO A 73 1.61 -0.05 -14.28
N GLY A 74 2.89 -0.05 -13.92
CA GLY A 74 3.96 0.57 -14.71
C GLY A 74 4.07 -0.05 -16.11
N VAL A 75 4.05 -1.38 -16.22
CA VAL A 75 4.05 -2.06 -17.53
C VAL A 75 2.73 -1.79 -18.27
N MET A 76 1.61 -1.87 -17.55
CA MET A 76 0.26 -1.64 -18.09
C MET A 76 0.14 -0.26 -18.73
N MET A 77 0.52 0.81 -18.03
CA MET A 77 0.40 2.19 -18.49
C MET A 77 1.46 2.58 -19.52
N ALA A 78 2.58 1.85 -19.63
CA ALA A 78 3.57 2.04 -20.70
C ALA A 78 3.12 1.42 -22.02
N ALA A 79 2.49 0.24 -21.96
CA ALA A 79 2.08 -0.54 -23.13
C ALA A 79 0.58 -0.40 -23.48
N ASP A 80 -0.20 0.27 -22.64
CA ASP A 80 -1.67 0.28 -22.64
C ASP A 80 -2.28 -1.14 -22.62
N ASP A 81 -1.72 -2.02 -21.79
CA ASP A 81 -2.04 -3.45 -21.80
C ASP A 81 -3.36 -3.79 -21.11
N ARG A 82 -4.39 -4.05 -21.93
CA ARG A 82 -5.73 -4.44 -21.47
C ARG A 82 -5.80 -5.81 -20.79
N ARG A 83 -4.85 -6.72 -21.03
CA ARG A 83 -4.80 -8.03 -20.35
C ARG A 83 -4.37 -7.84 -18.90
N ILE A 84 -3.34 -7.02 -18.65
CA ILE A 84 -2.91 -6.66 -17.30
C ILE A 84 -4.04 -5.92 -16.58
N GLN A 85 -4.65 -4.91 -17.22
CA GLN A 85 -5.77 -4.16 -16.65
C GLN A 85 -6.91 -5.08 -16.21
N ARG A 86 -7.38 -5.99 -17.08
CA ARG A 86 -8.45 -6.95 -16.73
C ARG A 86 -8.09 -7.88 -15.58
N ALA A 87 -6.81 -8.28 -15.46
CA ALA A 87 -6.36 -9.12 -14.36
C ALA A 87 -6.41 -8.37 -13.03
N LEU A 88 -5.95 -7.11 -13.00
CA LEU A 88 -6.00 -6.23 -11.84
C LEU A 88 -7.45 -5.87 -11.47
N ASP A 89 -8.29 -5.52 -12.44
CA ASP A 89 -9.72 -5.27 -12.24
C ASP A 89 -10.39 -6.46 -11.56
N ARG A 90 -10.16 -7.68 -12.06
CA ARG A 90 -10.74 -8.90 -11.48
C ARG A 90 -10.28 -9.13 -10.04
N MET A 91 -9.01 -8.86 -9.72
CA MET A 91 -8.51 -8.96 -8.35
C MET A 91 -9.21 -7.94 -7.45
N ILE A 92 -9.15 -6.65 -7.83
CA ILE A 92 -9.70 -5.53 -7.05
C ILE A 92 -11.21 -5.67 -6.86
N GLU A 93 -11.96 -6.06 -7.89
CA GLU A 93 -13.39 -6.34 -7.75
C GLU A 93 -13.65 -7.38 -6.65
N ASN A 94 -12.93 -8.50 -6.66
CA ASN A 94 -13.10 -9.53 -5.63
C ASN A 94 -12.69 -9.04 -4.24
N VAL A 95 -11.63 -8.23 -4.13
CA VAL A 95 -11.26 -7.59 -2.85
C VAL A 95 -12.41 -6.77 -2.29
N TRP A 96 -12.98 -5.88 -3.10
CA TRP A 96 -14.08 -5.01 -2.67
C TRP A 96 -15.38 -5.74 -2.30
N TYR A 97 -15.60 -6.95 -2.81
CA TYR A 97 -16.80 -7.74 -2.49
C TYR A 97 -16.61 -8.74 -1.34
N ASN A 98 -15.42 -8.80 -0.73
CA ASN A 98 -15.20 -9.69 0.39
C ASN A 98 -15.79 -9.14 1.68
N PRO A 99 -16.48 -9.99 2.47
CA PRO A 99 -17.03 -9.60 3.77
C PRO A 99 -16.03 -8.98 4.76
N SER A 100 -14.73 -9.25 4.60
CA SER A 100 -13.67 -8.63 5.41
C SER A 100 -13.43 -7.16 5.07
N ILE A 101 -13.85 -6.70 3.88
CA ILE A 101 -13.79 -5.31 3.47
C ILE A 101 -15.14 -4.66 3.74
N GLN A 102 -15.15 -3.72 4.67
CA GLN A 102 -16.33 -2.92 5.02
C GLN A 102 -15.94 -1.45 4.97
N HIS A 103 -16.84 -0.58 4.51
CA HIS A 103 -16.55 0.84 4.29
C HIS A 103 -15.19 1.09 3.59
N GLY A 104 -14.84 0.23 2.62
CA GLY A 104 -13.63 0.39 1.80
C GLY A 104 -12.31 0.12 2.52
N TYR A 105 -12.32 -0.60 3.63
CA TYR A 105 -11.12 -0.99 4.35
C TYR A 105 -11.34 -2.32 5.09
N VAL A 106 -10.28 -2.96 5.58
CA VAL A 106 -10.42 -4.15 6.44
C VAL A 106 -11.24 -3.81 7.69
N TRP A 107 -12.22 -4.66 8.04
CA TRP A 107 -13.17 -4.35 9.11
C TRP A 107 -12.54 -4.42 10.51
N LEU A 108 -11.66 -5.39 10.74
CA LEU A 108 -11.02 -5.63 12.03
C LEU A 108 -9.78 -4.73 12.20
N ALA A 109 -9.40 -4.45 13.45
CA ALA A 109 -8.21 -3.67 13.73
C ALA A 109 -6.96 -4.52 13.45
N THR A 110 -6.23 -4.14 12.41
CA THR A 110 -4.91 -4.67 12.06
C THR A 110 -3.88 -3.56 12.19
N ASP A 111 -2.61 -3.93 12.23
CA ASP A 111 -1.55 -2.93 12.20
C ASP A 111 -1.62 -2.07 10.92
N ALA A 112 -1.10 -0.85 11.02
CA ALA A 112 -1.08 0.15 9.96
C ALA A 112 -0.22 -0.24 8.75
N GLU A 113 0.54 -1.35 8.81
CA GLU A 113 1.33 -1.87 7.70
C GLU A 113 0.49 -2.75 6.79
N HIS A 114 -0.21 -3.73 7.36
CA HIS A 114 -0.96 -4.74 6.61
C HIS A 114 -2.42 -4.35 6.35
N GLY A 115 -3.04 -3.58 7.26
CA GLY A 115 -4.43 -3.13 7.10
C GLY A 115 -4.73 -2.42 5.77
N PRO A 116 -3.83 -1.54 5.29
CA PRO A 116 -4.01 -0.85 4.02
C PRO A 116 -3.96 -1.75 2.80
N GLU A 117 -3.26 -2.88 2.85
CA GLU A 117 -2.88 -3.67 1.67
C GLU A 117 -4.02 -4.01 0.71
N PRO A 118 -5.19 -4.49 1.17
CA PRO A 118 -6.22 -4.93 0.25
C PRO A 118 -6.87 -3.79 -0.56
N THR A 119 -6.75 -2.53 -0.12
CA THR A 119 -7.57 -1.44 -0.68
C THR A 119 -6.79 -0.18 -1.02
N SER A 120 -5.59 0.00 -0.46
CA SER A 120 -4.85 1.26 -0.52
C SER A 120 -3.84 1.34 -1.65
N TYR A 121 -3.62 0.28 -2.44
CA TYR A 121 -2.72 0.32 -3.60
C TYR A 121 -3.44 0.07 -4.91
N GLY A 122 -4.14 -1.05 -5.07
CA GLY A 122 -4.79 -1.42 -6.31
C GLY A 122 -5.86 -0.45 -6.80
N THR A 123 -6.70 0.09 -5.90
CA THR A 123 -7.72 1.08 -6.31
C THR A 123 -7.09 2.42 -6.70
N PRO A 124 -6.20 3.02 -5.88
CA PRO A 124 -5.49 4.24 -6.25
C PRO A 124 -4.66 4.15 -7.54
N ILE A 125 -4.03 3.00 -7.84
CA ILE A 125 -3.16 2.88 -9.02
C ILE A 125 -3.96 2.77 -10.32
N LEU A 126 -5.11 2.10 -10.31
CA LEU A 126 -6.00 2.01 -11.47
C LEU A 126 -6.65 3.34 -11.83
N LEU A 127 -6.72 4.30 -10.88
CA LEU A 127 -7.23 5.64 -11.15
C LEU A 127 -6.49 6.33 -12.29
N TYR A 128 -5.19 6.07 -12.49
CA TYR A 128 -4.44 6.71 -13.59
C TYR A 128 -4.69 6.06 -14.94
N GLN A 129 -5.01 4.76 -14.97
CA GLN A 129 -5.34 4.06 -16.20
C GLN A 129 -6.75 4.41 -16.69
N ASP A 130 -7.71 4.46 -15.76
CA ASP A 130 -9.11 4.82 -15.97
C ASP A 130 -9.43 6.14 -15.23
N PHE A 131 -8.70 7.19 -15.58
CA PHE A 131 -8.86 8.51 -14.96
C PHE A 131 -10.28 9.04 -15.11
N GLY A 132 -10.83 9.52 -14.01
CA GLY A 132 -12.22 9.98 -13.90
C GLY A 132 -13.27 8.88 -13.77
N SER A 133 -12.89 7.60 -13.60
CA SER A 133 -13.87 6.53 -13.36
C SER A 133 -14.66 6.78 -12.08
N PRO A 134 -16.01 6.95 -12.15
CA PRO A 134 -16.83 7.12 -10.96
C PRO A 134 -16.70 5.94 -9.99
N LYS A 135 -16.60 4.70 -10.48
CA LYS A 135 -16.37 3.52 -9.64
C LYS A 135 -15.17 3.69 -8.73
N LEU A 136 -14.04 4.08 -9.29
CA LEU A 136 -12.78 4.18 -8.55
C LEU A 136 -12.82 5.37 -7.59
N ILE A 137 -13.32 6.53 -8.03
CA ILE A 137 -13.43 7.72 -7.18
C ILE A 137 -14.41 7.50 -6.01
N GLU A 138 -15.58 6.89 -6.25
CA GLU A 138 -16.53 6.53 -5.20
C GLU A 138 -15.90 5.56 -4.18
N ARG A 139 -15.09 4.61 -4.64
CA ARG A 139 -14.33 3.71 -3.77
C ARG A 139 -13.37 4.48 -2.87
N LEU A 140 -12.63 5.45 -3.41
CA LEU A 140 -11.77 6.32 -2.60
C LEU A 140 -12.59 7.12 -1.57
N MET A 141 -13.76 7.65 -1.96
CA MET A 141 -14.66 8.35 -1.03
C MET A 141 -15.16 7.43 0.09
N ILE A 142 -15.53 6.18 -0.24
CA ILE A 142 -15.97 5.19 0.73
C ILE A 142 -14.87 4.93 1.77
N THR A 143 -13.63 4.68 1.34
CA THR A 143 -12.49 4.49 2.24
C THR A 143 -12.18 5.76 3.04
N ALA A 144 -12.28 6.94 2.41
CA ALA A 144 -12.01 8.22 3.06
C ALA A 144 -12.97 8.57 4.19
N ARG A 145 -14.19 8.02 4.23
CA ARG A 145 -15.11 8.25 5.35
C ARG A 145 -14.57 7.75 6.69
N ASN A 146 -13.63 6.80 6.68
CA ASN A 146 -13.06 6.28 7.92
C ASN A 146 -12.17 7.30 8.65
N VAL A 147 -11.76 8.42 8.03
CA VAL A 147 -10.94 9.46 8.70
C VAL A 147 -11.61 10.05 9.95
N GLU A 148 -12.95 10.08 9.97
CA GLU A 148 -13.72 10.55 11.14
C GLU A 148 -13.56 9.61 12.35
N GLN A 149 -13.42 8.30 12.11
CA GLN A 149 -13.22 7.31 13.16
C GLN A 149 -11.74 7.16 13.53
N TRP A 150 -10.87 7.18 12.52
CA TRP A 150 -9.43 6.93 12.68
C TRP A 150 -8.70 8.09 13.35
N THR A 151 -9.19 9.32 13.20
CA THR A 151 -8.54 10.51 13.76
C THR A 151 -9.38 11.23 14.78
N ALA A 152 -8.72 11.91 15.71
CA ALA A 152 -9.35 12.87 16.59
C ALA A 152 -8.36 13.95 17.03
N LEU A 153 -8.84 14.97 17.73
CA LEU A 153 -7.98 15.98 18.34
C LEU A 153 -7.38 15.42 19.63
N THR A 154 -6.07 15.56 19.78
CA THR A 154 -5.34 15.29 21.02
C THR A 154 -5.64 16.37 22.08
N PRO A 155 -5.26 16.19 23.36
CA PRO A 155 -5.37 17.25 24.37
C PRO A 155 -4.62 18.54 24.02
N ARG A 156 -3.63 18.48 23.11
CA ARG A 156 -2.91 19.66 22.60
C ARG A 156 -3.66 20.40 21.48
N GLY A 157 -4.80 19.88 21.04
CA GLY A 157 -5.60 20.45 19.95
C GLY A 157 -5.13 20.07 18.54
N ASP A 158 -4.10 19.23 18.43
CA ASP A 158 -3.57 18.74 17.16
C ASP A 158 -4.34 17.49 16.71
N ARG A 159 -4.72 17.37 15.43
CA ARG A 159 -5.38 16.17 14.89
C ARG A 159 -4.34 15.09 14.63
N HIS A 160 -4.57 13.90 15.19
CA HIS A 160 -3.72 12.72 14.98
C HIS A 160 -4.56 11.47 14.76
N MET A 161 -3.93 10.43 14.18
CA MET A 161 -4.47 9.08 14.22
C MET A 161 -4.58 8.62 15.68
N ARG A 162 -5.71 7.99 16.01
CA ARG A 162 -5.96 7.48 17.35
C ARG A 162 -5.17 6.21 17.66
N SER A 163 -4.69 5.52 16.63
CA SER A 163 -4.05 4.22 16.79
C SER A 163 -3.19 3.82 15.59
N THR A 164 -2.18 2.98 15.82
CA THR A 164 -1.50 2.18 14.79
C THR A 164 -2.20 0.86 14.48
N TYR A 165 -3.30 0.54 15.18
CA TYR A 165 -4.14 -0.64 14.96
C TYR A 165 -5.60 -0.23 14.74
N PHE A 166 -6.04 -0.27 13.48
CA PHE A 166 -7.35 0.19 13.09
C PHE A 166 -7.87 -0.55 11.86
N GLY A 167 -9.19 -0.63 11.79
CA GLY A 167 -9.98 -1.09 10.66
C GLY A 167 -11.15 -0.13 10.45
N SER A 168 -12.06 -0.47 9.55
CA SER A 168 -13.27 0.34 9.34
C SER A 168 -14.35 0.16 10.41
N GLN A 169 -14.25 -0.89 11.24
CA GLN A 169 -15.23 -1.16 12.32
C GLN A 169 -14.58 -1.26 13.70
N GLN A 170 -13.26 -1.43 13.78
CA GLN A 170 -12.53 -1.62 15.02
C GLN A 170 -11.31 -0.71 15.09
N LEU A 171 -10.92 -0.32 16.29
CA LEU A 171 -9.73 0.49 16.57
C LEU A 171 -9.25 0.20 17.99
N TYR A 172 -7.94 0.10 18.21
CA TYR A 172 -7.35 -0.15 19.53
C TYR A 172 -6.69 1.14 20.07
N ASP A 173 -7.36 1.83 20.98
CA ASP A 173 -6.93 3.12 21.53
C ASP A 173 -6.47 3.05 23.00
N TRP A 174 -6.04 1.88 23.45
CA TRP A 174 -5.42 1.73 24.78
C TRP A 174 -3.89 1.92 24.72
N PRO A 175 -3.25 2.20 25.88
CA PRO A 175 -1.81 2.44 25.96
C PRO A 175 -1.00 1.38 25.22
N PHE A 176 -0.02 1.82 24.42
CA PHE A 176 0.82 1.06 23.47
C PHE A 176 0.36 1.17 22.01
N TYR A 177 -0.94 1.08 21.74
CA TYR A 177 -1.48 1.23 20.37
C TYR A 177 -1.94 2.64 20.06
N ASP A 178 -2.23 3.44 21.08
CA ASP A 178 -2.72 4.83 21.02
C ASP A 178 -1.64 5.81 20.56
N GLU A 179 -1.11 5.60 19.36
CA GLU A 179 -0.14 6.49 18.75
C GLU A 179 -0.41 6.72 17.26
N ASP A 180 0.08 7.86 16.79
CA ASP A 180 0.18 8.18 15.37
C ASP A 180 1.65 8.10 14.96
N SER A 181 1.96 7.18 14.06
CA SER A 181 3.31 6.88 13.59
C SER A 181 3.36 7.08 12.07
N PRO A 182 4.53 7.34 11.46
CA PRO A 182 4.61 7.60 10.02
C PRO A 182 4.02 6.50 9.13
N ILE A 183 4.01 5.25 9.61
CA ILE A 183 3.35 4.12 8.93
C ILE A 183 1.86 4.37 8.65
N ASN A 184 1.17 5.11 9.52
CA ASN A 184 -0.26 5.39 9.38
C ASN A 184 -0.58 6.05 8.03
N ALA A 185 0.37 6.77 7.43
CA ALA A 185 0.22 7.35 6.10
C ALA A 185 -0.05 6.33 4.98
N ARG A 186 0.28 5.03 5.15
CA ARG A 186 -0.13 3.98 4.17
C ARG A 186 -1.65 3.89 4.01
N ALA A 187 -2.41 4.03 5.10
CA ALA A 187 -3.87 4.03 5.04
C ALA A 187 -4.46 5.29 4.38
N TRP A 188 -3.66 6.35 4.22
CA TRP A 188 -4.10 7.62 3.64
C TRP A 188 -3.91 7.71 2.13
N ILE A 189 -3.30 6.73 1.48
CA ILE A 189 -3.07 6.74 0.02
C ILE A 189 -4.37 7.00 -0.77
N PRO A 190 -5.53 6.36 -0.46
CA PRO A 190 -6.80 6.69 -1.10
C PRO A 190 -7.21 8.16 -0.94
N MET A 191 -7.00 8.72 0.25
CA MET A 191 -7.31 10.12 0.56
C MET A 191 -6.38 11.07 -0.18
N MET A 192 -5.10 10.73 -0.29
CA MET A 192 -4.12 11.50 -1.06
C MET A 192 -4.56 11.63 -2.52
N GLN A 193 -4.96 10.52 -3.15
CA GLN A 193 -5.43 10.54 -4.53
C GLN A 193 -6.75 11.32 -4.70
N LEU A 194 -7.68 11.19 -3.75
CA LEU A 194 -8.94 11.93 -3.78
C LEU A 194 -8.73 13.44 -3.59
N VAL A 195 -7.83 13.84 -2.69
CA VAL A 195 -7.39 15.24 -2.52
C VAL A 195 -6.77 15.77 -3.79
N LEU A 196 -5.90 15.01 -4.46
CA LEU A 196 -5.34 15.43 -5.76
C LEU A 196 -6.42 15.55 -6.84
N TYR A 197 -7.50 14.75 -6.79
CA TYR A 197 -8.57 14.73 -7.78
C TYR A 197 -9.57 15.87 -7.61
N ASN A 198 -10.42 15.84 -6.58
CA ASN A 198 -11.55 16.77 -6.43
C ASN A 198 -11.44 17.75 -5.27
N ARG A 199 -10.44 17.57 -4.38
CA ARG A 199 -10.27 18.33 -3.13
C ARG A 199 -11.58 18.47 -2.36
N ASP A 200 -12.31 17.35 -2.18
CA ASP A 200 -13.54 17.31 -1.38
C ASP A 200 -13.35 18.13 -0.09
N PRO A 201 -14.17 19.17 0.18
CA PRO A 201 -13.93 20.08 1.28
C PRO A 201 -13.96 19.42 2.66
N HIS A 202 -14.74 18.34 2.80
CA HIS A 202 -14.82 17.61 4.05
C HIS A 202 -13.52 16.84 4.29
N LEU A 203 -13.03 16.07 3.32
CA LEU A 203 -11.75 15.38 3.44
C LEU A 203 -10.57 16.34 3.56
N LEU A 204 -10.53 17.41 2.75
CA LEU A 204 -9.42 18.36 2.74
C LEU A 204 -9.20 18.98 4.12
N LYS A 205 -10.29 19.25 4.87
CA LYS A 205 -10.19 19.70 6.26
C LYS A 205 -9.40 18.72 7.13
N TYR A 206 -9.77 17.43 7.14
CA TYR A 206 -9.08 16.42 7.97
C TYR A 206 -7.64 16.21 7.53
N TYR A 207 -7.40 16.22 6.22
CA TYR A 207 -6.08 16.10 5.63
C TYR A 207 -5.15 17.23 6.08
N LEU A 208 -5.61 18.48 5.97
CA LEU A 208 -4.81 19.65 6.36
C LEU A 208 -4.63 19.76 7.87
N GLU A 209 -5.65 19.45 8.68
CA GLU A 209 -5.51 19.43 10.15
C GLU A 209 -4.47 18.39 10.61
N TRP A 210 -4.40 17.24 9.94
CA TRP A 210 -3.40 16.21 10.22
C TRP A 210 -2.00 16.60 9.70
N ALA A 211 -1.91 17.15 8.49
CA ALA A 211 -0.66 17.67 7.92
C ALA A 211 -0.08 18.81 8.77
N ASP A 212 -0.93 19.68 9.31
CA ASP A 212 -0.54 20.78 10.21
C ASP A 212 0.11 20.27 11.49
N ALA A 213 -0.48 19.23 12.10
CA ALA A 213 0.07 18.61 13.31
C ALA A 213 1.49 18.05 13.04
N TRP A 214 1.66 17.30 11.95
CA TRP A 214 2.96 16.74 11.60
C TRP A 214 3.98 17.80 11.16
N ALA A 215 3.57 18.83 10.41
CA ALA A 215 4.44 19.94 10.04
C ALA A 215 4.96 20.69 11.28
N LYS A 216 4.09 20.90 12.28
CA LYS A 216 4.45 21.47 13.59
C LYS A 216 5.44 20.57 14.33
N HIS A 217 5.15 19.27 14.49
CA HIS A 217 6.04 18.36 15.21
C HIS A 217 7.38 18.12 14.49
N ALA A 218 7.43 18.24 13.16
CA ALA A 218 8.68 18.16 12.41
C ALA A 218 9.67 19.26 12.79
N VAL A 219 9.19 20.46 13.13
CA VAL A 219 10.05 21.59 13.51
C VAL A 219 10.25 21.75 15.01
N GLU A 220 9.43 21.12 15.86
CA GLU A 220 9.67 21.05 17.30
C GLU A 220 10.91 20.20 17.61
N GLU A 221 11.75 20.63 18.56
CA GLU A 221 13.00 19.94 18.93
C GLU A 221 12.84 19.00 20.15
N HIS A 222 11.63 18.47 20.34
CA HIS A 222 11.28 17.61 21.47
C HIS A 222 12.22 16.40 21.57
N TYR A 223 12.65 16.04 22.79
CA TYR A 223 13.68 15.00 23.02
C TYR A 223 15.00 15.20 22.24
N GLY A 224 15.38 16.46 21.94
CA GLY A 224 16.61 16.78 21.20
C GLY A 224 16.54 16.36 19.73
N LYS A 225 15.33 16.34 19.14
CA LYS A 225 15.11 16.05 17.71
C LYS A 225 15.64 17.19 16.84
N PRO A 226 16.38 16.93 15.76
CA PRO A 226 16.73 17.97 14.80
C PRO A 226 15.49 18.55 14.08
N PRO A 227 15.49 19.84 13.74
CA PRO A 227 14.39 20.45 12.98
C PRO A 227 14.27 19.83 11.57
N GLY A 228 13.04 19.70 11.10
CA GLY A 228 12.72 19.10 9.81
C GLY A 228 12.57 17.58 9.84
N ILE A 229 13.16 16.90 10.82
CA ILE A 229 13.00 15.46 10.99
C ILE A 229 11.68 15.18 11.73
N LEU A 230 10.81 14.35 11.14
CA LEU A 230 9.58 13.90 11.81
C LEU A 230 9.90 13.05 13.06
N PRO A 231 9.11 13.11 14.15
CA PRO A 231 9.23 12.16 15.26
C PRO A 231 8.73 10.77 14.85
N GLY A 232 9.16 9.72 15.56
CA GLY A 232 8.82 8.32 15.28
C GLY A 232 7.38 7.96 15.62
N GLN A 233 6.80 8.66 16.59
CA GLN A 233 5.40 8.56 16.95
C GLN A 233 4.94 9.81 17.71
N VAL A 234 3.63 10.02 17.76
CA VAL A 234 2.96 10.95 18.67
C VAL A 234 1.95 10.16 19.49
N ALA A 235 2.09 10.18 20.82
CA ALA A 235 1.19 9.45 21.71
C ALA A 235 -0.16 10.18 21.73
N PHE A 236 -1.23 9.50 21.33
CA PHE A 236 -2.54 10.14 21.14
C PHE A 236 -3.11 10.69 22.45
N ALA A 237 -2.97 9.93 23.54
CA ALA A 237 -3.47 10.31 24.86
C ALA A 237 -2.88 11.62 25.41
N SER A 238 -1.66 12.00 25.01
CA SER A 238 -1.00 13.25 25.45
C SER A 238 -0.79 14.28 24.34
N GLY A 239 -0.78 13.87 23.07
CA GLY A 239 -0.29 14.67 21.95
C GLY A 239 1.22 14.90 21.96
N GLU A 240 1.98 14.08 22.70
CA GLU A 240 3.42 14.27 22.87
C GLU A 240 4.23 13.47 21.84
N PRO A 241 5.07 14.12 21.02
CA PRO A 241 6.03 13.44 20.15
C PRO A 241 7.01 12.60 20.97
N GLY A 242 7.05 11.29 20.72
CA GLY A 242 7.89 10.37 21.48
C GLY A 242 7.32 9.97 22.85
N GLY A 243 6.07 10.30 23.20
CA GLY A 243 5.48 10.02 24.53
C GLY A 243 5.67 8.60 25.08
N HIS A 244 5.41 7.55 24.29
CA HIS A 244 5.60 6.14 24.69
C HIS A 244 7.07 5.70 24.79
N THR A 245 7.99 6.38 24.09
CA THR A 245 9.39 5.94 23.92
C THR A 245 10.40 6.87 24.59
N GLN A 246 9.96 8.06 25.02
CA GLN A 246 10.76 9.16 25.58
C GLN A 246 11.97 9.53 24.72
N ASN A 247 11.86 9.33 23.40
CA ASN A 247 12.85 9.72 22.42
C ASN A 247 12.14 10.04 21.09
N TRP A 248 12.84 10.72 20.18
CA TRP A 248 12.21 11.15 18.95
C TRP A 248 12.19 10.11 17.84
N TRP A 249 13.01 9.07 17.89
CA TRP A 249 13.18 8.14 16.77
C TRP A 249 12.31 6.88 16.86
N GLY A 250 12.09 6.36 18.07
CA GLY A 250 11.35 5.13 18.31
C GLY A 250 9.84 5.31 18.18
N ALA A 251 9.16 4.19 17.97
CA ALA A 251 7.70 4.08 18.03
C ALA A 251 7.28 3.01 19.06
N GLY A 252 6.04 3.07 19.55
CA GLY A 252 5.52 2.23 20.61
C GLY A 252 5.19 0.82 20.14
N ALA A 253 4.12 0.66 19.38
CA ALA A 253 3.53 -0.66 19.08
C ALA A 253 4.44 -1.57 18.24
N HIS A 254 5.28 -0.96 17.40
CA HIS A 254 6.16 -1.61 16.42
C HIS A 254 7.31 -0.67 16.06
N ASP A 255 8.50 -1.21 15.74
CA ASP A 255 9.63 -0.38 15.28
C ASP A 255 9.48 0.02 13.80
N PHE A 256 8.64 1.04 13.55
CA PHE A 256 8.48 1.68 12.24
C PHE A 256 9.34 2.95 12.10
N SER A 257 10.47 3.01 12.80
CA SER A 257 11.33 4.20 12.88
C SER A 257 12.12 4.52 11.61
N SER A 258 12.13 3.62 10.62
CA SER A 258 12.93 3.75 9.41
C SER A 258 12.56 4.98 8.56
N LEU A 259 13.52 5.50 7.80
CA LEU A 259 13.29 6.59 6.86
C LEU A 259 12.23 6.24 5.80
N TRP A 260 12.09 4.97 5.46
CA TRP A 260 11.11 4.52 4.47
C TRP A 260 9.68 4.84 4.93
N TYR A 261 9.32 4.50 6.17
CA TYR A 261 8.01 4.82 6.73
C TYR A 261 7.79 6.33 6.84
N ARG A 262 8.83 7.07 7.24
CA ARG A 262 8.79 8.55 7.33
C ARG A 262 8.56 9.23 5.99
N THR A 263 9.04 8.64 4.90
CA THR A 263 8.86 9.17 3.55
C THR A 263 7.39 9.31 3.18
N ARG A 264 6.52 8.37 3.58
CA ARG A 264 5.06 8.46 3.35
C ARG A 264 4.42 9.64 4.04
N LEU A 265 4.94 10.04 5.20
CA LEU A 265 4.41 11.19 5.91
C LEU A 265 4.96 12.51 5.37
N TYR A 266 6.21 12.53 4.87
CA TYR A 266 6.69 13.68 4.08
C TYR A 266 5.90 13.86 2.78
N GLU A 267 5.38 12.78 2.20
CA GLU A 267 4.50 12.83 1.04
C GLU A 267 3.21 13.59 1.33
N VAL A 268 2.62 13.36 2.51
CA VAL A 268 1.43 14.09 2.97
C VAL A 268 1.70 15.59 2.99
N LEU A 269 2.88 15.98 3.48
CA LEU A 269 3.33 17.37 3.51
C LEU A 269 3.61 17.92 2.10
N ALA A 270 4.21 17.12 1.22
CA ALA A 270 4.44 17.49 -0.18
C ALA A 270 3.13 17.74 -0.94
N ILE A 271 2.12 16.88 -0.75
CA ILE A 271 0.79 17.05 -1.34
C ILE A 271 0.07 18.25 -0.71
N ALA A 272 0.15 18.44 0.62
CA ALA A 272 -0.42 19.61 1.27
C ALA A 272 0.17 20.92 0.70
N TYR A 273 1.48 20.96 0.43
CA TYR A 273 2.10 22.07 -0.29
C TYR A 273 1.59 22.18 -1.73
N ALA A 274 1.52 21.08 -2.49
CA ALA A 274 1.04 21.09 -3.87
C ALA A 274 -0.40 21.63 -4.01
N VAL A 275 -1.27 21.37 -3.03
CA VAL A 275 -2.67 21.81 -3.08
C VAL A 275 -2.89 23.21 -2.51
N THR A 276 -2.09 23.66 -1.56
CA THR A 276 -2.27 24.95 -0.85
C THR A 276 -1.28 26.05 -1.26
N GLY A 277 -0.06 25.67 -1.67
CA GLY A 277 1.07 26.57 -1.86
C GLY A 277 1.69 27.11 -0.57
N GLU A 278 1.31 26.61 0.61
CA GLU A 278 1.74 27.18 1.89
C GLU A 278 3.10 26.64 2.37
N ASP A 279 4.06 27.54 2.64
CA ASP A 279 5.45 27.19 2.98
C ASP A 279 5.58 26.28 4.23
N ARG A 280 4.63 26.35 5.16
CA ARG A 280 4.62 25.51 6.37
C ARG A 280 4.70 24.01 6.06
N TYR A 281 4.17 23.56 4.93
CA TYR A 281 4.16 22.15 4.55
C TYR A 281 5.46 21.71 3.86
N ILE A 282 6.14 22.59 3.10
CA ILE A 282 7.42 22.24 2.45
C ILE A 282 8.62 22.47 3.39
N ARG A 283 8.47 23.32 4.41
CA ARG A 283 9.52 23.64 5.39
C ARG A 283 10.13 22.40 6.06
N PRO A 284 9.37 21.40 6.53
CA PRO A 284 9.95 20.17 7.09
C PRO A 284 10.93 19.46 6.16
N ILE A 285 10.56 19.30 4.87
CA ILE A 285 11.43 18.69 3.85
C ILE A 285 12.68 19.54 3.63
N ARG A 286 12.53 20.87 3.53
CA ARG A 286 13.64 21.82 3.37
C ARG A 286 14.64 21.74 4.53
N GLU A 287 14.16 21.72 5.77
CA GLU A 287 15.01 21.66 6.96
C GLU A 287 15.68 20.30 7.12
N MET A 288 15.00 19.20 6.77
CA MET A 288 15.63 17.87 6.69
C MET A 288 16.78 17.85 5.67
N LEU A 289 16.56 18.40 4.47
CA LEU A 289 17.60 18.51 3.43
C LEU A 289 18.78 19.36 3.91
N ARG A 290 18.52 20.48 4.58
CA ARG A 290 19.55 21.32 5.21
C ARG A 290 20.35 20.55 6.25
N PHE A 291 19.67 19.81 7.13
CA PHE A 291 20.32 19.02 8.17
C PHE A 291 21.29 18.00 7.57
N PHE A 292 20.83 17.15 6.64
CA PHE A 292 21.68 16.10 6.07
C PHE A 292 22.77 16.64 5.16
N SER A 293 22.52 17.68 4.37
CA SER A 293 23.57 18.28 3.54
C SER A 293 24.70 18.93 4.36
N THR A 294 24.40 19.35 5.59
CA THR A 294 25.37 19.98 6.50
C THR A 294 26.11 18.95 7.36
N TYR A 295 25.38 18.03 7.99
CA TYR A 295 25.89 17.20 9.09
C TYR A 295 26.08 15.73 8.74
N ALA A 296 25.63 15.26 7.58
CA ALA A 296 25.90 13.89 7.19
C ALA A 296 27.40 13.64 7.00
N ARG A 297 27.85 12.45 7.40
CA ARG A 297 29.22 12.02 7.21
C ARG A 297 29.47 11.78 5.72
N PRO A 298 30.64 12.15 5.17
CA PRO A 298 30.97 11.83 3.80
C PRO A 298 31.01 10.31 3.55
N ALA A 299 30.52 9.87 2.40
CA ALA A 299 30.63 8.50 1.95
C ALA A 299 32.11 8.14 1.72
N VAL A 300 32.54 7.00 2.28
CA VAL A 300 33.89 6.45 2.09
C VAL A 300 33.82 5.07 1.44
N LYS A 301 34.92 4.60 0.85
CA LYS A 301 34.94 3.27 0.25
C LYS A 301 34.92 2.20 1.34
N LYS A 302 34.36 1.03 1.01
CA LYS A 302 34.31 -0.11 1.93
C LYS A 302 35.75 -0.48 2.37
N GLY A 303 36.00 -0.41 3.68
CA GLY A 303 37.31 -0.73 4.27
C GLY A 303 38.15 0.50 4.67
N ASP A 304 37.79 1.71 4.21
CA ASP A 304 38.44 2.94 4.64
C ASP A 304 37.98 3.33 6.07
N PRO A 305 38.85 3.97 6.88
CA PRO A 305 38.44 4.49 8.17
C PRO A 305 37.36 5.56 8.01
N LEU A 306 36.35 5.51 8.88
CA LEU A 306 35.28 6.48 8.86
C LEU A 306 35.78 7.85 9.36
N PRO A 307 35.43 8.96 8.68
CA PRO A 307 35.68 10.31 9.20
C PRO A 307 35.02 10.52 10.58
N PRO A 308 35.43 11.53 11.36
CA PRO A 308 34.72 11.92 12.57
C PRO A 308 33.22 12.18 12.31
N ASP A 309 32.35 11.94 13.29
CA ASP A 309 30.96 12.38 13.16
C ASP A 309 30.89 13.92 13.10
N ARG A 310 29.91 14.41 12.33
CA ARG A 310 29.60 15.83 12.20
C ARG A 310 28.28 16.18 12.88
N LEU A 311 27.67 15.21 13.59
CA LEU A 311 26.38 15.36 14.21
C LEU A 311 26.47 16.32 15.40
N PRO A 312 25.63 17.37 15.47
CA PRO A 312 25.70 18.35 16.55
C PRO A 312 25.50 17.73 17.94
N ALA A 313 26.09 18.33 18.97
CA ALA A 313 26.06 17.80 20.33
C ALA A 313 24.75 18.13 21.06
N GLU A 314 24.06 19.19 20.63
CA GLU A 314 22.79 19.66 21.16
C GLU A 314 21.60 18.72 20.84
N TYR A 315 21.72 17.88 19.81
CA TYR A 315 20.69 16.93 19.41
C TYR A 315 21.00 15.50 19.86
N GLN A 316 19.95 14.72 20.05
CA GLN A 316 20.03 13.29 20.35
C GLN A 316 19.86 12.47 19.07
N PHE A 317 20.48 11.29 19.02
CA PHE A 317 20.44 10.44 17.84
C PHE A 317 20.32 8.95 18.21
N PRO A 318 19.73 8.13 17.32
CA PRO A 318 19.79 6.68 17.45
C PRO A 318 21.25 6.19 17.49
N PRO A 319 21.55 5.08 18.20
CA PRO A 319 22.92 4.56 18.33
C PRO A 319 23.70 4.43 17.00
N GLY A 320 23.03 3.97 15.93
CA GLY A 320 23.65 3.76 14.61
C GLY A 320 24.00 5.01 13.80
N TRP A 321 23.65 6.21 14.27
CA TRP A 321 23.92 7.44 13.51
C TRP A 321 25.34 7.97 13.72
N ARG A 322 25.87 7.83 14.95
CA ARG A 322 27.23 8.27 15.31
C ARG A 322 28.32 7.32 14.79
N ASP A 323 27.98 6.04 14.61
CA ASP A 323 28.88 5.09 13.94
C ASP A 323 29.03 5.41 12.44
N GLY A 324 28.12 6.18 11.85
CA GLY A 324 28.17 6.74 10.49
C GLY A 324 27.52 5.90 9.40
N THR A 325 27.04 4.70 9.71
CA THR A 325 26.38 3.81 8.73
C THR A 325 24.99 4.34 8.35
N GLU A 326 24.19 4.72 9.35
CA GLU A 326 22.81 5.15 9.14
C GLU A 326 22.68 6.60 8.68
N SER A 327 23.46 7.54 9.23
CA SER A 327 23.35 8.97 8.87
C SER A 327 23.75 9.23 7.41
N THR A 328 24.79 8.54 6.90
CA THR A 328 25.19 8.60 5.49
C THR A 328 24.15 7.95 4.58
N ARG A 329 23.57 6.82 5.02
CA ARG A 329 22.49 6.13 4.29
C ARG A 329 21.26 7.04 4.16
N TRP A 330 20.81 7.65 5.25
CA TRP A 330 19.70 8.59 5.25
C TRP A 330 20.00 9.81 4.38
N ALA A 331 21.20 10.40 4.48
CA ALA A 331 21.57 11.52 3.63
C ALA A 331 21.43 11.19 2.14
N ARG A 332 21.84 9.98 1.77
CA ARG A 332 21.71 9.46 0.41
C ARG A 332 20.28 9.26 -0.02
N ASP A 333 19.46 8.63 0.84
CA ASP A 333 18.04 8.35 0.57
C ASP A 333 17.19 9.63 0.59
N VAL A 334 17.56 10.64 1.38
CA VAL A 334 16.92 11.96 1.40
C VAL A 334 17.32 12.78 0.18
N ALA A 335 18.61 12.82 -0.18
CA ALA A 335 19.09 13.66 -1.28
C ALA A 335 18.68 13.14 -2.66
N LEU A 336 18.83 11.82 -2.85
CA LEU A 336 18.62 11.16 -4.13
C LEU A 336 17.28 10.40 -4.19
N GLY A 337 16.60 10.22 -3.06
CA GLY A 337 15.27 9.61 -3.01
C GLY A 337 14.15 10.65 -2.96
N HIS A 338 12.99 10.19 -2.47
CA HIS A 338 11.73 10.91 -2.59
C HIS A 338 11.75 12.35 -2.06
N PRO A 339 12.20 12.64 -0.83
CA PRO A 339 12.09 13.99 -0.27
C PRO A 339 12.89 15.03 -1.05
N GLY A 340 14.12 14.70 -1.45
CA GLY A 340 14.95 15.54 -2.30
C GLY A 340 14.29 15.79 -3.64
N GLY A 341 13.85 14.73 -4.34
CA GLY A 341 13.20 14.86 -5.63
C GLY A 341 11.89 15.66 -5.57
N TRP A 342 11.04 15.43 -4.55
CA TRP A 342 9.82 16.21 -4.31
C TRP A 342 10.11 17.69 -4.08
N TYR A 343 11.13 18.01 -3.28
CA TYR A 343 11.51 19.39 -3.02
C TYR A 343 11.83 20.13 -4.34
N TYR A 344 12.65 19.53 -5.21
CA TYR A 344 12.96 20.14 -6.50
C TYR A 344 11.78 20.13 -7.46
N TYR A 345 10.98 19.07 -7.51
CA TYR A 345 9.78 19.03 -8.33
C TYR A 345 8.81 20.17 -7.97
N LEU A 346 8.61 20.41 -6.66
CA LEU A 346 7.67 21.39 -6.15
C LEU A 346 8.20 22.84 -6.15
N THR A 347 9.51 23.04 -6.12
CA THR A 347 10.11 24.37 -5.91
C THR A 347 11.12 24.79 -6.98
N GLY A 348 11.64 23.85 -7.78
CA GLY A 348 12.76 24.06 -8.70
C GLY A 348 14.11 24.32 -8.01
N ASP A 349 14.17 24.26 -6.68
CA ASP A 349 15.33 24.67 -5.90
C ASP A 349 16.38 23.55 -5.79
N THR A 350 17.63 23.91 -6.08
CA THR A 350 18.81 23.03 -6.12
C THR A 350 19.85 23.39 -5.07
N GLN A 351 19.53 24.27 -4.10
CA GLN A 351 20.49 24.83 -3.14
C GLN A 351 21.29 23.78 -2.34
N PHE A 352 20.78 22.57 -2.19
CA PHE A 352 21.42 21.49 -1.41
C PHE A 352 22.29 20.54 -2.26
N ASP A 353 22.19 20.59 -3.59
CA ASP A 353 22.78 19.56 -4.46
C ASP A 353 24.30 19.56 -4.45
N ALA A 354 24.91 20.74 -4.41
CA ALA A 354 26.37 20.86 -4.34
C ALA A 354 26.92 20.28 -3.03
N ALA A 355 26.24 20.55 -1.91
CA ALA A 355 26.62 20.03 -0.60
C ALA A 355 26.43 18.52 -0.52
N PHE A 356 25.29 18.00 -0.99
CA PHE A 356 25.08 16.56 -1.05
C PHE A 356 26.04 15.87 -2.01
N SER A 357 26.40 16.48 -3.14
CA SER A 357 27.40 15.90 -4.06
C SER A 357 28.75 15.71 -3.37
N GLN A 358 29.13 16.64 -2.49
CA GLN A 358 30.34 16.52 -1.67
C GLN A 358 30.19 15.44 -0.59
N VAL A 359 29.05 15.37 0.08
CA VAL A 359 28.77 14.35 1.11
C VAL A 359 28.79 12.95 0.49
N LEU A 360 28.15 12.74 -0.64
CA LEU A 360 27.96 11.42 -1.23
C LEU A 360 29.14 10.97 -2.11
N GLY A 361 30.01 11.90 -2.51
CA GLY A 361 31.10 11.64 -3.45
C GLY A 361 30.60 11.29 -4.86
N GLU A 362 29.35 11.64 -5.18
CA GLU A 362 28.70 11.45 -6.47
C GLU A 362 28.02 12.75 -6.88
N GLN A 363 28.10 13.11 -8.16
CA GLN A 363 27.45 14.33 -8.66
C GLN A 363 25.93 14.14 -8.67
N ILE A 364 25.20 15.02 -8.00
CA ILE A 364 23.75 15.10 -8.12
C ILE A 364 23.41 15.92 -9.35
N GLU A 365 22.85 15.27 -10.35
CA GLU A 365 22.40 15.90 -11.58
C GLU A 365 20.89 16.11 -11.48
N ARG A 366 20.39 17.34 -11.31
CA ARG A 366 18.94 17.63 -11.41
C ARG A 366 18.60 18.23 -12.76
N GLY A 367 17.34 18.06 -13.17
CA GLY A 367 16.77 18.70 -14.35
C GLY A 367 16.73 17.84 -15.61
N PRO A 368 16.47 18.47 -16.77
CA PRO A 368 16.18 17.77 -18.01
C PRO A 368 17.43 17.11 -18.60
N PHE A 369 17.21 16.01 -19.31
CA PHE A 369 18.21 15.42 -20.18
C PHE A 369 18.32 16.24 -21.48
N SER A 370 19.56 16.49 -21.91
CA SER A 370 19.79 17.11 -23.22
C SER A 370 19.45 16.15 -24.36
N ARG A 371 19.65 14.85 -24.16
CA ARG A 371 19.40 13.73 -25.07
C ARG A 371 19.22 12.42 -24.31
N ILE A 372 18.87 11.34 -25.00
CA ILE A 372 18.71 10.01 -24.40
C ILE A 372 20.00 9.60 -23.67
N ASP A 373 19.89 9.26 -22.38
CA ASP A 373 21.02 8.72 -21.61
C ASP A 373 21.05 7.20 -21.72
N ARG A 374 21.89 6.69 -22.62
CA ARG A 374 22.03 5.25 -22.86
C ARG A 374 22.39 4.46 -21.60
N ARG A 375 23.09 5.04 -20.62
CA ARG A 375 23.45 4.34 -19.38
C ARG A 375 22.21 3.91 -18.59
N ILE A 376 21.17 4.74 -18.60
CA ILE A 376 19.88 4.47 -17.94
C ILE A 376 19.15 3.36 -18.69
N VAL A 377 19.01 3.50 -20.01
CA VAL A 377 18.30 2.52 -20.85
C VAL A 377 18.97 1.13 -20.75
N ASP A 378 20.29 1.10 -20.85
CA ASP A 378 21.09 -0.12 -20.82
C ASP A 378 21.11 -0.78 -19.43
N GLY A 379 21.11 0.04 -18.38
CA GLY A 379 21.00 -0.42 -17.00
C GLY A 379 19.65 -1.09 -16.77
N ALA A 380 18.56 -0.43 -17.17
CA ALA A 380 17.20 -0.94 -17.03
C ALA A 380 16.98 -2.22 -17.83
N TRP A 381 17.39 -2.24 -19.11
CA TRP A 381 17.32 -3.42 -19.97
C TRP A 381 18.05 -4.63 -19.37
N ARG A 382 19.31 -4.46 -18.92
CA ARG A 382 20.09 -5.56 -18.31
C ARG A 382 19.45 -6.10 -17.04
N ARG A 383 18.89 -5.23 -16.20
CA ARG A 383 18.24 -5.65 -14.95
C ARG A 383 16.93 -6.38 -15.23
N ALA A 384 16.09 -5.85 -16.12
CA ALA A 384 14.82 -6.47 -16.51
C ALA A 384 15.04 -7.87 -17.11
N THR A 385 15.93 -7.99 -18.10
CA THR A 385 16.22 -9.27 -18.76
C THR A 385 16.90 -10.26 -17.83
N SER A 386 17.92 -9.83 -17.06
CA SER A 386 18.57 -10.72 -16.07
C SER A 386 17.60 -11.16 -14.98
N PHE A 387 16.70 -10.28 -14.53
CA PHE A 387 15.70 -10.63 -13.54
C PHE A 387 14.71 -11.66 -14.10
N ARG A 388 14.14 -11.44 -15.29
CA ARG A 388 13.29 -12.42 -15.97
C ARG A 388 13.97 -13.79 -16.04
N ASP A 389 15.21 -13.83 -16.52
CA ASP A 389 15.92 -15.09 -16.72
C ASP A 389 16.16 -15.82 -15.38
N LYS A 390 16.60 -15.11 -14.34
CA LYS A 390 16.73 -15.66 -12.98
C LYS A 390 15.39 -16.06 -12.38
N TYR A 391 14.34 -15.29 -12.63
CA TYR A 391 12.99 -15.56 -12.13
C TYR A 391 12.50 -16.93 -12.64
N PHE A 392 12.60 -17.17 -13.95
CA PHE A 392 12.21 -18.45 -14.52
C PHE A 392 13.17 -19.60 -14.19
N ALA A 393 14.47 -19.33 -14.04
CA ALA A 393 15.46 -20.37 -13.74
C ALA A 393 15.48 -20.79 -12.26
N GLU A 394 15.24 -19.85 -11.33
CA GLU A 394 15.47 -20.07 -9.89
C GLU A 394 14.21 -19.91 -9.03
N VAL A 395 13.31 -18.99 -9.38
CA VAL A 395 12.12 -18.70 -8.58
C VAL A 395 10.98 -19.64 -8.96
N VAL A 396 10.63 -19.70 -10.24
CA VAL A 396 9.52 -20.52 -10.75
C VAL A 396 9.61 -22.01 -10.36
N PRO A 397 10.78 -22.67 -10.44
CA PRO A 397 10.88 -24.07 -10.00
C PRO A 397 10.64 -24.26 -8.50
N LYS A 398 10.92 -23.25 -7.67
CA LYS A 398 10.70 -23.31 -6.23
C LYS A 398 9.23 -23.09 -5.87
N LEU A 399 8.49 -22.30 -6.65
CA LEU A 399 7.04 -22.03 -6.45
C LEU A 399 6.19 -23.29 -6.32
N GLN A 400 6.64 -24.43 -6.84
CA GLN A 400 5.89 -25.69 -6.80
C GLN A 400 5.95 -26.42 -5.44
N TYR A 401 6.76 -25.97 -4.47
CA TYR A 401 7.12 -26.78 -3.29
C TYR A 401 6.94 -26.13 -1.91
N ALA A 402 6.41 -24.91 -1.75
CA ALA A 402 6.21 -24.32 -0.41
C ALA A 402 5.14 -23.22 -0.33
N ASP A 403 4.42 -23.19 0.80
CA ASP A 403 3.35 -22.23 1.14
C ASP A 403 3.86 -20.81 1.48
N SER A 404 5.18 -20.57 1.60
CA SER A 404 5.77 -19.28 2.03
C SER A 404 6.48 -18.47 0.93
N LEU A 405 6.32 -18.85 -0.34
CA LEU A 405 7.04 -18.23 -1.47
C LEU A 405 6.42 -16.91 -1.97
N ALA A 406 5.26 -16.50 -1.45
CA ALA A 406 4.65 -15.18 -1.71
C ALA A 406 5.60 -14.05 -1.33
N ASN A 407 6.04 -14.04 -0.08
CA ASN A 407 6.91 -13.01 0.50
C ASN A 407 8.29 -13.08 -0.16
N TYR A 408 8.72 -14.26 -0.61
CA TYR A 408 9.94 -14.40 -1.40
C TYR A 408 9.79 -13.77 -2.78
N ALA A 409 8.72 -14.08 -3.53
CA ALA A 409 8.48 -13.46 -4.83
C ALA A 409 8.31 -11.93 -4.68
N ALA A 410 7.43 -11.48 -3.78
CA ALA A 410 7.17 -10.06 -3.50
C ALA A 410 8.46 -9.30 -3.10
N ALA A 411 9.28 -9.85 -2.20
CA ALA A 411 10.56 -9.23 -1.84
C ALA A 411 11.55 -9.15 -3.02
N TRP A 412 11.50 -10.08 -3.97
CA TRP A 412 12.28 -9.99 -5.21
C TRP A 412 11.71 -8.96 -6.19
N TRP A 413 10.39 -8.89 -6.36
CA TRP A 413 9.72 -7.86 -7.17
C TRP A 413 10.02 -6.45 -6.64
N GLN A 414 9.82 -6.22 -5.34
CA GLN A 414 10.06 -4.93 -4.68
C GLN A 414 11.53 -4.49 -4.79
N LYS A 415 12.49 -5.42 -4.69
CA LYS A 415 13.92 -5.11 -4.86
C LYS A 415 14.32 -4.74 -6.29
N GLN A 416 13.56 -5.17 -7.30
CA GLN A 416 13.93 -5.01 -8.71
C GLN A 416 13.03 -4.03 -9.47
N TYR A 417 11.88 -3.59 -8.95
CA TYR A 417 11.00 -2.66 -9.68
C TYR A 417 11.60 -1.26 -9.88
N GLY A 418 12.46 -0.82 -8.95
CA GLY A 418 13.27 0.39 -9.07
C GLY A 418 14.20 0.45 -10.28
N THR A 419 14.21 -0.60 -11.10
CA THR A 419 15.12 -0.78 -12.23
C THR A 419 14.47 -0.53 -13.59
N MET A 420 13.14 -0.38 -13.66
CA MET A 420 12.35 -0.08 -14.86
C MET A 420 12.24 1.41 -15.21
N THR A 421 12.84 2.28 -14.42
CA THR A 421 12.68 3.72 -14.55
C THR A 421 13.51 4.25 -15.72
N PHE A 422 12.84 4.91 -16.67
CA PHE A 422 13.46 5.63 -17.78
C PHE A 422 12.95 7.08 -17.79
N GLY A 423 13.68 8.04 -17.20
CA GLY A 423 13.41 9.48 -17.36
C GLY A 423 13.43 10.31 -16.08
N GLN A 424 13.74 11.60 -16.26
CA GLN A 424 14.27 12.62 -15.32
C GLN A 424 15.37 12.22 -14.30
N ARG A 425 16.36 13.10 -14.11
CA ARG A 425 17.52 12.87 -13.21
C ARG A 425 17.23 13.17 -11.72
N CYS A 426 15.99 13.49 -11.38
CA CYS A 426 15.62 14.01 -10.07
C CYS A 426 15.75 12.98 -8.93
N PHE A 427 15.90 11.68 -9.25
CA PHE A 427 15.98 10.59 -8.28
C PHE A 427 17.04 9.54 -8.69
N ARG A 428 17.62 8.84 -7.69
CA ARG A 428 18.86 8.03 -7.72
C ARG A 428 18.98 6.97 -8.83
N ASP A 429 17.87 6.52 -9.38
CA ASP A 429 17.81 5.50 -10.44
C ASP A 429 17.13 6.01 -11.72
N GLY A 430 17.19 7.33 -11.98
CA GLY A 430 16.32 7.98 -12.97
C GLY A 430 14.85 7.84 -12.58
N GLY A 431 14.61 7.82 -11.27
CA GLY A 431 13.31 7.52 -10.69
C GLY A 431 12.34 8.67 -10.99
N HIS A 432 11.09 8.29 -11.24
CA HIS A 432 9.92 9.17 -11.27
C HIS A 432 9.87 10.17 -12.45
N LEU A 433 8.69 10.21 -13.09
CA LEU A 433 8.18 11.26 -14.01
C LEU A 433 8.24 11.00 -15.53
N ALA A 434 8.07 9.76 -16.00
CA ALA A 434 8.21 9.53 -17.43
C ALA A 434 7.48 8.35 -18.02
N ASN A 435 7.65 7.19 -17.39
CA ASN A 435 7.03 5.95 -17.79
C ASN A 435 6.26 5.44 -16.58
N SER A 436 4.98 5.80 -16.56
CA SER A 436 3.87 4.94 -16.15
C SER A 436 3.71 4.47 -14.69
N VAL A 437 4.52 4.80 -13.69
CA VAL A 437 4.15 4.90 -12.24
C VAL A 437 5.40 4.93 -11.35
N ASN A 438 5.27 5.56 -10.18
CA ASN A 438 6.27 5.61 -9.11
C ASN A 438 6.66 4.23 -8.54
N TRP A 439 7.78 4.19 -7.80
CA TRP A 439 8.07 3.14 -6.81
C TRP A 439 6.77 2.76 -6.05
N PRO A 440 6.51 1.48 -5.71
CA PRO A 440 5.29 0.83 -6.15
C PRO A 440 3.94 1.33 -5.58
N TRP A 441 3.91 2.26 -4.63
CA TRP A 441 2.76 2.48 -3.76
C TRP A 441 1.86 3.67 -4.12
N VAL A 442 1.74 3.99 -5.42
CA VAL A 442 0.92 5.14 -5.90
C VAL A 442 1.43 6.46 -5.32
N ASP A 443 2.75 6.62 -5.36
CA ASP A 443 3.39 7.77 -4.73
C ASP A 443 3.06 9.07 -5.46
N PHE A 444 3.25 10.20 -4.78
CA PHE A 444 3.43 11.53 -5.34
C PHE A 444 4.87 11.66 -5.88
N PRO A 445 5.11 12.51 -6.89
CA PRO A 445 4.12 13.09 -7.79
C PRO A 445 3.39 12.02 -8.61
N PRO A 446 2.15 12.27 -9.06
CA PRO A 446 1.45 11.33 -9.95
C PRO A 446 2.27 11.02 -11.22
N PRO A 447 1.99 9.92 -11.94
CA PRO A 447 2.64 9.68 -13.23
C PRO A 447 2.42 10.86 -14.17
N SER A 448 3.48 11.39 -14.76
CA SER A 448 3.41 12.53 -15.69
C SER A 448 2.59 12.21 -16.93
N VAL A 449 2.76 10.99 -17.42
CA VAL A 449 2.16 10.49 -18.65
C VAL A 449 1.69 9.05 -18.47
N VAL A 450 0.49 8.77 -18.98
CA VAL A 450 0.01 7.42 -19.30
C VAL A 450 -0.10 7.28 -20.81
N TRP A 451 0.52 6.24 -21.37
CA TRP A 451 0.58 6.02 -22.80
C TRP A 451 -0.61 5.20 -23.28
N LYS A 452 -1.10 5.48 -24.50
CA LYS A 452 -2.25 4.84 -25.11
C LYS A 452 -1.89 4.28 -26.48
N ASP A 453 -2.38 3.09 -26.79
CA ASP A 453 -2.13 2.38 -28.05
C ASP A 453 -0.64 2.21 -28.41
N THR A 454 0.24 2.05 -27.42
CA THR A 454 1.69 1.92 -27.62
C THR A 454 2.14 0.48 -27.82
N GLY A 455 1.52 -0.48 -27.14
CA GLY A 455 1.94 -1.87 -27.10
C GLY A 455 3.38 -2.05 -26.62
N TYR A 456 3.97 -3.20 -26.93
CA TYR A 456 5.35 -3.55 -26.53
C TYR A 456 6.41 -3.20 -27.58
N GLU A 457 6.04 -2.42 -28.60
CA GLU A 457 6.91 -2.06 -29.73
C GLU A 457 7.22 -0.56 -29.78
N THR A 458 6.64 0.23 -28.87
CA THR A 458 6.95 1.66 -28.77
C THR A 458 7.97 1.86 -27.66
N ALA A 459 9.11 2.46 -28.00
CA ALA A 459 10.12 2.90 -27.06
C ALA A 459 9.89 4.35 -26.63
N ILE A 460 10.13 4.62 -25.34
CA ILE A 460 9.76 5.89 -24.71
C ILE A 460 10.84 6.31 -23.72
N PHE A 461 11.33 7.54 -23.86
CA PHE A 461 12.27 8.16 -22.94
C PHE A 461 11.91 9.62 -22.70
N VAL A 462 11.47 9.97 -21.48
CA VAL A 462 11.16 11.38 -21.18
C VAL A 462 12.45 12.13 -20.82
N LEU A 463 12.69 13.17 -21.61
CA LEU A 463 13.85 14.05 -21.50
C LEU A 463 13.59 15.15 -20.46
N GLU A 464 12.36 15.67 -20.39
CA GLU A 464 11.98 16.77 -19.50
C GLU A 464 10.52 16.60 -19.10
N ASP A 465 10.23 16.67 -17.81
CA ASP A 465 8.89 16.87 -17.23
C ASP A 465 8.98 18.04 -16.25
N ALA A 466 8.35 19.15 -16.62
CA ALA A 466 8.27 20.35 -15.83
C ALA A 466 6.84 20.89 -15.94
N PRO A 467 6.35 21.68 -14.97
CA PRO A 467 4.96 22.16 -14.99
C PRO A 467 4.53 22.81 -16.33
N GLN A 468 5.46 23.46 -17.03
CA GLN A 468 5.17 24.17 -18.28
C GLN A 468 5.80 23.53 -19.53
N ARG A 469 6.48 22.39 -19.40
CA ARG A 469 7.18 21.78 -20.53
C ARG A 469 7.35 20.27 -20.35
N LEU A 470 7.03 19.52 -21.40
CA LEU A 470 7.27 18.08 -21.49
C LEU A 470 8.03 17.78 -22.78
N ARG A 471 9.12 17.01 -22.70
CA ARG A 471 9.88 16.52 -23.86
C ARG A 471 10.09 15.02 -23.77
N VAL A 472 9.82 14.32 -24.87
CA VAL A 472 9.90 12.86 -24.92
C VAL A 472 10.56 12.41 -26.22
N ALA A 473 11.51 11.48 -26.13
CA ALA A 473 11.99 10.73 -27.27
C ALA A 473 11.18 9.43 -27.41
N LEU A 474 10.74 9.16 -28.63
CA LEU A 474 9.81 8.09 -28.98
C LEU A 474 10.33 7.31 -30.18
N CYS A 475 10.11 6.01 -30.23
CA CYS A 475 10.39 5.23 -31.44
C CYS A 475 9.41 4.07 -31.56
N ASN A 476 8.80 3.90 -32.73
CA ASN A 476 7.96 2.73 -33.01
C ASN A 476 8.78 1.68 -33.77
N LEU A 477 8.92 0.49 -33.18
CA LEU A 477 9.60 -0.68 -33.78
C LEU A 477 8.64 -1.64 -34.49
N GLY A 478 7.36 -1.29 -34.57
CA GLY A 478 6.35 -2.06 -35.28
C GLY A 478 6.64 -2.18 -36.78
N ALA A 479 5.97 -3.14 -37.42
CA ALA A 479 6.18 -3.39 -38.85
C ALA A 479 5.77 -2.22 -39.76
N GLU A 480 4.86 -1.36 -39.28
CA GLU A 480 4.27 -0.20 -39.96
C GLU A 480 4.24 1.00 -39.00
N GLY A 481 3.96 2.19 -39.53
CA GLY A 481 3.66 3.38 -38.72
C GLY A 481 2.48 3.15 -37.77
N ARG A 482 2.51 3.80 -36.61
CA ARG A 482 1.51 3.62 -35.55
C ARG A 482 1.03 4.95 -35.01
N ARG A 483 -0.28 5.10 -34.85
CA ARG A 483 -0.87 6.20 -34.09
C ARG A 483 -0.83 5.86 -32.62
N ILE A 484 -0.28 6.74 -31.79
CA ILE A 484 -0.25 6.54 -30.34
C ILE A 484 -0.87 7.74 -29.63
N GLY A 485 -1.25 7.53 -28.37
CA GLY A 485 -1.79 8.55 -27.49
C GLY A 485 -0.93 8.76 -26.26
N MET A 486 -1.01 9.97 -25.72
CA MET A 486 -0.34 10.40 -24.51
C MET A 486 -1.37 11.10 -23.61
N GLN A 487 -1.54 10.62 -22.38
CA GLN A 487 -2.42 11.23 -21.37
C GLN A 487 -1.58 11.93 -20.30
N VAL A 488 -1.70 13.24 -20.14
CA VAL A 488 -0.80 14.07 -19.29
C VAL A 488 -1.42 14.43 -17.95
N PHE A 489 -0.64 14.47 -16.86
CA PHE A 489 -1.16 14.75 -15.50
C PHE A 489 -0.41 15.81 -14.69
N THR A 490 0.84 16.12 -15.04
CA THR A 490 1.74 17.00 -14.27
C THR A 490 1.92 18.39 -14.87
N LEU A 491 1.41 18.62 -16.08
CA LEU A 491 1.44 19.92 -16.75
C LEU A 491 0.40 20.88 -16.15
N ASP A 492 0.79 22.14 -16.00
CA ASP A 492 -0.07 23.25 -15.64
C ASP A 492 -1.21 23.41 -16.66
N GLU A 493 -2.37 23.89 -16.19
CA GLU A 493 -3.50 24.18 -17.07
C GLU A 493 -3.18 25.34 -18.05
N GLY A 494 -3.57 25.18 -19.31
CA GLY A 494 -3.59 26.23 -20.32
C GLY A 494 -3.24 25.77 -21.73
N SER A 495 -2.92 26.72 -22.59
CA SER A 495 -2.58 26.49 -24.00
C SER A 495 -1.10 26.17 -24.21
N TYR A 496 -0.82 25.12 -24.98
CA TYR A 496 0.51 24.60 -25.30
C TYR A 496 0.76 24.56 -26.81
N ASN A 497 2.02 24.57 -27.21
CA ASN A 497 2.44 24.19 -28.55
C ASN A 497 2.95 22.74 -28.52
N LEU A 498 2.26 21.85 -29.23
CA LEU A 498 2.73 20.50 -29.49
C LEU A 498 3.59 20.50 -30.75
N ARG A 499 4.81 19.97 -30.65
CA ARG A 499 5.74 19.77 -31.76
C ARG A 499 6.22 18.33 -31.78
N LEU A 500 6.29 17.74 -32.97
CA LEU A 500 6.83 16.39 -33.19
C LEU A 500 7.74 16.43 -34.43
N GLY A 501 8.82 15.65 -34.41
CA GLY A 501 9.75 15.55 -35.53
C GLY A 501 10.90 14.58 -35.28
N PRO A 502 11.63 14.14 -36.32
CA PRO A 502 12.75 13.23 -36.16
C PRO A 502 13.93 13.86 -35.38
N ASP A 503 14.64 12.99 -34.67
CA ASP A 503 15.94 13.18 -34.02
C ASP A 503 16.81 11.96 -34.42
N ALA A 504 17.16 11.91 -35.71
CA ALA A 504 17.77 10.72 -36.32
C ALA A 504 19.21 10.49 -35.87
N ASP A 505 19.91 11.53 -35.43
CA ASP A 505 21.27 11.44 -34.90
C ASP A 505 21.32 11.31 -33.36
N GLU A 506 20.16 11.30 -32.70
CA GLU A 506 19.98 11.16 -31.25
C GLU A 506 20.72 12.24 -30.44
N ASP A 507 20.86 13.44 -31.01
CA ASP A 507 21.47 14.60 -30.34
C ASP A 507 20.51 15.31 -29.38
N GLY A 508 19.23 14.93 -29.41
CA GLY A 508 18.16 15.47 -28.58
C GLY A 508 17.57 16.76 -29.12
N LEU A 509 17.83 17.13 -30.36
CA LEU A 509 17.25 18.26 -31.07
C LEU A 509 16.33 17.76 -32.20
N PHE A 510 15.49 18.66 -32.72
CA PHE A 510 14.69 18.35 -33.90
C PHE A 510 15.55 18.51 -35.15
N ASP A 511 15.69 17.46 -35.96
CA ASP A 511 16.22 17.58 -37.32
C ASP A 511 15.29 18.43 -38.19
N ALA A 512 13.98 18.19 -38.02
CA ALA A 512 12.89 18.94 -38.61
C ALA A 512 11.65 18.83 -37.73
N VAL A 513 10.78 19.85 -37.74
CA VAL A 513 9.45 19.74 -37.11
C VAL A 513 8.46 19.30 -38.17
N THR A 514 7.90 18.10 -38.02
CA THR A 514 6.96 17.52 -38.99
C THR A 514 5.52 17.75 -38.58
N THR A 515 5.24 17.88 -37.29
CA THR A 515 3.94 18.27 -36.77
C THR A 515 4.10 19.44 -35.81
N ALA A 516 3.30 20.48 -35.99
CA ALA A 516 3.17 21.58 -35.04
C ALA A 516 1.71 22.00 -34.94
N ARG A 517 1.14 21.98 -33.73
CA ARG A 517 -0.24 22.42 -33.50
C ARG A 517 -0.44 22.92 -32.06
N PRO A 518 -1.37 23.85 -31.83
CA PRO A 518 -1.80 24.17 -30.47
C PRO A 518 -2.49 22.96 -29.83
N ALA A 519 -2.44 22.91 -28.51
CA ALA A 519 -3.18 21.97 -27.68
C ALA A 519 -3.61 22.69 -26.39
N GLU A 520 -4.87 22.57 -26.02
CA GLU A 520 -5.31 22.93 -24.67
C GLU A 520 -5.01 21.75 -23.76
N VAL A 521 -4.41 22.04 -22.60
CA VAL A 521 -3.98 21.03 -21.64
C VAL A 521 -4.58 21.36 -20.29
N GLU A 522 -5.27 20.36 -19.76
CA GLU A 522 -5.62 20.19 -18.36
C GLU A 522 -5.22 18.80 -17.88
N ARG A 523 -5.35 18.54 -16.58
CA ARG A 523 -5.01 17.23 -16.00
C ARG A 523 -5.86 16.13 -16.62
N GLY A 524 -5.21 15.11 -17.15
CA GLY A 524 -5.85 13.96 -17.83
C GLY A 524 -6.04 14.15 -19.33
N THR A 525 -5.64 15.28 -19.93
CA THR A 525 -5.78 15.54 -21.37
C THR A 525 -5.09 14.46 -22.20
N LYS A 526 -5.82 13.92 -23.20
CA LYS A 526 -5.30 12.91 -24.15
C LYS A 526 -4.91 13.57 -25.47
N LEU A 527 -3.67 13.35 -25.89
CA LEU A 527 -3.09 13.89 -27.12
C LEU A 527 -2.64 12.76 -28.03
N TRP A 528 -3.01 12.83 -29.32
CA TRP A 528 -2.72 11.80 -30.31
C TRP A 528 -1.78 12.30 -31.40
N PHE A 529 -0.92 11.40 -31.89
CA PHE A 529 0.03 11.65 -32.96
C PHE A 529 0.55 10.34 -33.58
N ASP A 530 1.12 10.43 -34.77
CA ASP A 530 1.60 9.29 -35.56
C ASP A 530 3.12 9.16 -35.46
N LEU A 531 3.60 7.92 -35.25
CA LEU A 531 5.01 7.58 -35.21
C LEU A 531 5.39 6.74 -36.44
N PRO A 532 6.38 7.17 -37.24
CA PRO A 532 6.95 6.33 -38.29
C PRO A 532 7.75 5.17 -37.70
N LYS A 533 7.98 4.17 -38.53
CA LYS A 533 8.76 2.99 -38.18
C LYS A 533 10.25 3.31 -38.03
N ASN A 534 10.86 2.80 -36.96
CA ASN A 534 12.29 2.77 -36.70
C ASN A 534 13.00 4.14 -36.69
N VAL A 535 12.27 5.23 -36.46
CA VAL A 535 12.87 6.56 -36.35
C VAL A 535 12.71 7.05 -34.91
N THR A 536 13.78 7.59 -34.32
CA THR A 536 13.69 8.34 -33.07
C THR A 536 12.99 9.66 -33.36
N MET A 537 11.85 9.88 -32.71
CA MET A 537 11.03 11.08 -32.82
C MET A 537 11.09 11.84 -31.51
N LEU A 538 11.30 13.15 -31.58
CA LEU A 538 11.19 14.05 -30.45
C LEU A 538 9.78 14.64 -30.40
N LEU A 539 9.11 14.51 -29.26
CA LEU A 539 7.87 15.21 -28.92
C LEU A 539 8.19 16.33 -27.92
N GLU A 540 7.66 17.51 -28.16
CA GLU A 540 7.72 18.65 -27.24
C GLU A 540 6.32 19.23 -27.04
N LEU A 541 5.91 19.38 -25.78
CA LEU A 541 4.85 20.29 -25.36
C LEU A 541 5.48 21.43 -24.57
N ALA A 542 5.26 22.66 -25.01
CA ALA A 542 5.70 23.86 -24.30
C ALA A 542 4.51 24.80 -24.10
N ARG A 543 4.28 25.25 -22.86
CA ARG A 543 3.21 26.20 -22.55
C ARG A 543 3.46 27.49 -23.31
N ARG A 544 2.41 28.04 -23.91
CA ARG A 544 2.52 29.25 -24.73
C ARG A 544 2.66 30.47 -23.84
N SER A 545 3.43 31.45 -24.30
CA SER A 545 3.61 32.71 -23.59
C SER A 545 2.32 33.56 -23.52
N ASP A 546 1.36 33.32 -24.42
CA ASP A 546 0.05 33.99 -24.45
C ASP A 546 -1.05 33.24 -23.67
N SER A 547 -0.71 32.12 -23.03
CA SER A 547 -1.63 31.30 -22.21
C SER A 547 -2.08 31.98 -20.90
N GLY A 548 -1.56 33.18 -20.60
CA GLY A 548 -1.85 33.89 -19.34
C GLY A 548 -1.26 33.18 -18.11
N PRO A 549 -1.57 33.64 -16.88
CA PRO A 549 -1.16 32.94 -15.66
C PRO A 549 -1.86 31.58 -15.54
N VAL A 550 -1.24 30.64 -14.83
CA VAL A 550 -1.88 29.36 -14.50
C VAL A 550 -3.13 29.64 -13.66
N PRO A 551 -4.32 29.18 -14.09
CA PRO A 551 -5.53 29.37 -13.31
C PRO A 551 -5.37 28.73 -11.91
N PRO A 552 -5.78 29.42 -10.83
CA PRO A 552 -5.82 28.75 -9.53
C PRO A 552 -6.85 27.62 -9.59
N TRP A 553 -6.56 26.52 -8.90
CA TRP A 553 -7.52 25.45 -8.76
C TRP A 553 -8.84 25.99 -8.21
N ARG A 554 -9.95 25.61 -8.83
CA ARG A 554 -11.31 25.99 -8.44
C ARG A 554 -12.19 24.75 -8.30
N PRO A 555 -13.13 24.72 -7.35
CA PRO A 555 -14.07 23.61 -7.23
C PRO A 555 -15.01 23.61 -8.44
N ARG A 556 -15.14 22.47 -9.11
CA ARG A 556 -15.94 22.25 -10.32
C ARG A 556 -16.84 21.01 -10.19
N PRO A 557 -17.97 20.94 -10.90
CA PRO A 557 -18.67 19.67 -11.09
C PRO A 557 -17.78 18.70 -11.86
N ASP A 558 -18.17 17.43 -11.88
CA ASP A 558 -17.53 16.40 -12.70
C ASP A 558 -18.54 15.28 -12.87
N VAL A 559 -19.33 15.36 -13.93
CA VAL A 559 -20.26 14.30 -14.29
C VAL A 559 -19.50 13.16 -14.95
N GLY A 560 -19.97 11.94 -14.74
CA GLY A 560 -19.25 10.79 -15.25
C GLY A 560 -20.08 9.53 -15.19
N LEU A 561 -19.63 8.54 -15.96
CA LEU A 561 -20.21 7.20 -15.96
C LEU A 561 -19.18 6.15 -16.35
N ASP A 562 -19.37 4.94 -15.88
CA ASP A 562 -18.64 3.75 -16.32
C ASP A 562 -19.56 2.82 -17.14
N ALA A 563 -18.99 1.80 -17.78
CA ALA A 563 -19.74 0.91 -18.67
C ALA A 563 -20.90 0.16 -17.96
N TRP A 564 -20.75 -0.10 -16.66
CA TRP A 564 -21.76 -0.77 -15.84
C TRP A 564 -22.96 0.13 -15.44
N ASP A 565 -22.88 1.43 -15.71
CA ASP A 565 -23.95 2.40 -15.46
C ASP A 565 -24.98 2.41 -16.59
N ILE A 566 -24.68 1.72 -17.70
CA ILE A 566 -25.60 1.48 -18.80
C ILE A 566 -26.35 0.17 -18.55
N MET A 567 -27.62 0.27 -18.22
CA MET A 567 -28.52 -0.87 -18.11
C MET A 567 -29.58 -0.86 -19.20
N ILE A 568 -30.11 -2.04 -19.53
CA ILE A 568 -31.16 -2.21 -20.53
C ILE A 568 -32.31 -3.05 -19.96
N SER A 569 -33.56 -2.65 -20.16
CA SER A 569 -34.72 -3.35 -19.59
C SER A 569 -34.85 -4.82 -19.99
N LYS A 570 -34.17 -5.25 -21.07
CA LYS A 570 -34.14 -6.63 -21.55
C LYS A 570 -32.77 -6.95 -22.13
N SER A 571 -32.11 -7.99 -21.61
CA SER A 571 -30.84 -8.49 -22.14
C SER A 571 -31.02 -9.10 -23.52
N LYS A 572 -30.06 -8.86 -24.43
CA LYS A 572 -30.06 -9.40 -25.80
C LYS A 572 -31.41 -9.22 -26.51
N PRO A 573 -31.92 -7.97 -26.60
CA PRO A 573 -33.24 -7.75 -27.15
C PRO A 573 -33.26 -8.02 -28.66
N LEU A 574 -34.41 -8.44 -29.17
CA LEU A 574 -34.60 -8.72 -30.59
C LEU A 574 -35.00 -7.45 -31.34
N ARG A 575 -34.73 -7.43 -32.65
CA ARG A 575 -35.16 -6.35 -33.54
C ARG A 575 -36.66 -6.05 -33.38
N GLY A 576 -36.99 -4.77 -33.33
CA GLY A 576 -38.37 -4.29 -33.21
C GLY A 576 -38.93 -4.36 -31.80
N GLU A 577 -38.21 -4.93 -30.82
CA GLU A 577 -38.63 -4.87 -29.43
C GLU A 577 -38.43 -3.46 -28.86
N SER A 578 -39.33 -3.06 -27.97
CA SER A 578 -39.16 -1.85 -27.18
C SER A 578 -38.36 -2.19 -25.93
N VAL A 579 -37.28 -1.44 -25.72
CA VAL A 579 -36.43 -1.50 -24.53
C VAL A 579 -36.27 -0.11 -23.94
N THR A 580 -35.86 -0.05 -22.69
CA THR A 580 -35.50 1.21 -22.02
C THR A 580 -34.10 1.08 -21.48
N PHE A 581 -33.23 2.02 -21.86
CA PHE A 581 -31.96 2.19 -21.20
C PHE A 581 -32.18 2.91 -19.87
N THR A 582 -31.57 2.42 -18.80
CA THR A 582 -31.42 3.18 -17.55
C THR A 582 -29.95 3.54 -17.44
N ILE A 583 -29.65 4.83 -17.48
CA ILE A 583 -28.29 5.37 -17.41
C ILE A 583 -28.11 6.02 -16.06
N ARG A 584 -27.16 5.53 -15.27
CA ARG A 584 -26.73 6.23 -14.06
C ARG A 584 -25.67 7.27 -14.41
N VAL A 585 -25.92 8.51 -14.00
CA VAL A 585 -25.00 9.64 -14.14
C VAL A 585 -24.53 10.03 -12.76
N HIS A 586 -23.22 10.03 -12.55
CA HIS A 586 -22.60 10.42 -11.29
C HIS A 586 -22.19 11.88 -11.33
N ASN A 587 -22.02 12.49 -10.16
CA ASN A 587 -21.21 13.69 -9.98
C ASN A 587 -20.12 13.36 -8.96
N ILE A 588 -18.87 13.37 -9.39
CA ILE A 588 -17.67 13.04 -8.60
C ILE A 588 -16.81 14.27 -8.29
N GLY A 589 -17.30 15.45 -8.67
CA GLY A 589 -16.62 16.73 -8.48
C GLY A 589 -16.87 17.34 -7.10
N SER A 590 -16.62 18.64 -6.98
CA SER A 590 -16.82 19.41 -5.73
C SER A 590 -17.87 20.51 -5.86
N ARG A 591 -18.60 20.57 -6.98
CA ARG A 591 -19.78 21.44 -7.19
C ARG A 591 -20.95 20.69 -7.82
N PRO A 592 -22.20 21.13 -7.59
CA PRO A 592 -23.36 20.60 -8.32
C PRO A 592 -23.20 20.77 -9.83
N ALA A 593 -23.62 19.76 -10.59
CA ALA A 593 -23.78 19.83 -12.03
C ALA A 593 -25.23 20.18 -12.35
N GLU A 594 -25.47 21.08 -13.29
CA GLU A 594 -26.82 21.52 -13.68
C GLU A 594 -27.04 21.27 -15.19
N LYS A 595 -28.28 20.95 -15.57
CA LYS A 595 -28.71 20.75 -16.97
C LYS A 595 -27.89 19.71 -17.73
N VAL A 596 -27.55 18.60 -17.09
CA VAL A 596 -26.76 17.51 -17.66
C VAL A 596 -27.55 16.83 -18.77
N ARG A 597 -27.09 16.95 -20.02
CA ARG A 597 -27.67 16.25 -21.17
C ARG A 597 -27.05 14.87 -21.32
N VAL A 598 -27.88 13.88 -21.65
CA VAL A 598 -27.47 12.48 -21.82
C VAL A 598 -27.94 11.99 -23.18
N ARG A 599 -27.01 11.57 -24.05
CA ARG A 599 -27.31 10.97 -25.35
C ARG A 599 -26.93 9.50 -25.37
N VAL A 600 -27.85 8.66 -25.82
CA VAL A 600 -27.58 7.24 -26.09
C VAL A 600 -27.36 7.07 -27.59
N ILE A 601 -26.23 6.48 -27.96
CA ILE A 601 -25.76 6.34 -29.33
C ILE A 601 -25.59 4.86 -29.65
N GLY A 602 -26.04 4.43 -30.82
CA GLY A 602 -25.84 3.09 -31.34
C GLY A 602 -24.75 3.12 -32.39
N ARG A 603 -23.78 2.21 -32.29
CA ARG A 603 -22.79 1.98 -33.35
C ARG A 603 -23.02 0.62 -33.99
N GLY A 604 -22.98 0.61 -35.32
CA GLY A 604 -23.18 -0.57 -36.16
C GLY A 604 -22.39 -0.49 -37.47
N GLY A 605 -22.70 -1.37 -38.42
CA GLY A 605 -22.04 -1.40 -39.74
C GLY A 605 -22.25 -0.13 -40.58
N SER A 606 -23.25 0.70 -40.25
CA SER A 606 -23.58 1.96 -40.91
C SER A 606 -23.02 3.21 -40.19
N GLY A 607 -22.23 3.05 -39.12
CA GLY A 607 -21.70 4.15 -38.32
C GLY A 607 -22.44 4.38 -37.00
N GLU A 608 -22.37 5.61 -36.47
CA GLU A 608 -23.05 6.04 -35.24
C GLU A 608 -24.43 6.64 -35.54
N ALA A 609 -25.43 6.33 -34.71
CA ALA A 609 -26.76 6.91 -34.76
C ALA A 609 -27.29 7.25 -33.36
N LEU A 610 -27.94 8.40 -33.20
CA LEU A 610 -28.62 8.77 -31.96
C LEU A 610 -29.85 7.86 -31.76
N LEU A 611 -29.90 7.16 -30.63
CA LEU A 611 -30.99 6.26 -30.25
C LEU A 611 -32.04 6.95 -29.39
N GLY A 612 -31.62 7.93 -28.59
CA GLY A 612 -32.47 8.74 -27.74
C GLY A 612 -31.65 9.67 -26.84
N GLU A 613 -32.34 10.58 -26.17
CA GLU A 613 -31.74 11.54 -25.26
C GLU A 613 -32.62 11.78 -24.03
N ALA A 614 -32.00 12.24 -22.95
CA ALA A 614 -32.64 12.69 -21.72
C ALA A 614 -31.83 13.84 -21.10
N SER A 615 -32.39 14.48 -20.08
CA SER A 615 -31.72 15.53 -19.32
C SER A 615 -31.96 15.38 -17.82
N LEU A 616 -30.98 15.79 -17.02
CA LEU A 616 -31.10 15.98 -15.57
C LEU A 616 -30.99 17.46 -15.26
N ASP A 617 -31.94 18.01 -14.51
CA ASP A 617 -31.89 19.42 -14.14
C ASP A 617 -30.71 19.72 -13.22
N ARG A 618 -30.39 18.80 -12.31
CA ARG A 618 -29.31 18.94 -11.34
C ARG A 618 -28.87 17.60 -10.73
N ILE A 619 -27.57 17.49 -10.47
CA ILE A 619 -26.94 16.47 -9.63
C ILE A 619 -26.03 17.18 -8.62
N ASP A 620 -26.31 17.05 -7.32
CA ASP A 620 -25.46 17.67 -6.30
C ASP A 620 -24.04 17.09 -6.30
N ALA A 621 -23.06 17.83 -5.78
CA ALA A 621 -21.74 17.25 -5.50
C ALA A 621 -21.83 16.27 -4.33
N PRO A 622 -20.92 15.28 -4.24
CA PRO A 622 -20.72 14.48 -3.04
C PRO A 622 -20.66 15.36 -1.79
N GLN A 623 -21.38 14.94 -0.74
CA GLN A 623 -21.41 15.64 0.55
C GLN A 623 -20.89 14.69 1.62
N ARG A 624 -19.84 15.11 2.34
CA ARG A 624 -19.18 14.28 3.37
C ARG A 624 -18.80 12.90 2.81
N LEU A 625 -18.21 12.90 1.61
CA LEU A 625 -17.74 11.69 0.93
C LEU A 625 -18.85 10.65 0.67
N VAL A 626 -20.11 11.09 0.61
CA VAL A 626 -21.22 10.26 0.14
C VAL A 626 -21.37 10.50 -1.36
N PRO A 627 -21.24 9.46 -2.20
CA PRO A 627 -21.40 9.60 -3.65
C PRO A 627 -22.75 10.19 -4.06
N SER A 628 -22.75 10.92 -5.18
CA SER A 628 -23.93 11.57 -5.74
C SER A 628 -24.17 11.11 -7.16
N PHE A 629 -25.39 10.66 -7.45
CA PHE A 629 -25.79 10.18 -8.77
C PHE A 629 -27.30 10.30 -9.00
N ALA A 630 -27.70 10.27 -10.26
CA ALA A 630 -29.09 10.21 -10.69
C ALA A 630 -29.26 9.28 -11.90
N ASP A 631 -30.42 8.63 -12.00
CA ASP A 631 -30.73 7.73 -13.11
C ASP A 631 -31.65 8.43 -14.12
N VAL A 632 -31.33 8.34 -15.42
CA VAL A 632 -32.23 8.72 -16.52
C VAL A 632 -32.70 7.50 -17.28
N LYS A 633 -33.91 7.58 -17.84
CA LYS A 633 -34.50 6.52 -18.67
C LYS A 633 -34.67 6.99 -20.10
N VAL A 634 -34.13 6.21 -21.04
CA VAL A 634 -34.17 6.51 -22.47
C VAL A 634 -34.83 5.33 -23.21
N PRO A 635 -36.07 5.48 -23.70
CA PRO A 635 -36.73 4.42 -24.47
C PRO A 635 -36.09 4.29 -25.86
N TRP A 636 -36.01 3.05 -26.36
CA TRP A 636 -35.46 2.75 -27.68
C TRP A 636 -36.23 1.57 -28.32
N ILE A 637 -36.43 1.63 -29.64
CA ILE A 637 -36.92 0.51 -30.44
C ILE A 637 -35.71 -0.12 -31.13
N VAL A 638 -35.44 -1.39 -30.85
CA VAL A 638 -34.23 -2.07 -31.32
C VAL A 638 -34.13 -2.06 -32.84
N ALA A 639 -33.16 -1.30 -33.34
CA ALA A 639 -32.87 -1.14 -34.76
C ALA A 639 -31.90 -2.22 -35.27
N GLU A 640 -31.93 -2.47 -36.58
CA GLU A 640 -31.04 -3.43 -37.24
C GLU A 640 -29.60 -2.94 -37.26
N GLY A 641 -28.63 -3.83 -36.99
CA GLY A 641 -27.21 -3.56 -37.15
C GLY A 641 -26.51 -2.87 -35.97
N VAL A 642 -27.21 -2.49 -34.90
CA VAL A 642 -26.59 -1.92 -33.69
C VAL A 642 -25.96 -3.04 -32.85
N SER A 643 -24.63 -3.01 -32.70
CA SER A 643 -23.87 -3.97 -31.90
C SER A 643 -23.32 -3.36 -30.60
N THR A 644 -23.14 -2.05 -30.57
CA THR A 644 -22.48 -1.33 -29.48
C THR A 644 -23.33 -0.12 -29.08
N ILE A 645 -23.45 0.10 -27.78
CA ILE A 645 -24.15 1.24 -27.19
C ILE A 645 -23.11 2.17 -26.57
N GLY A 646 -23.15 3.43 -26.98
CA GLY A 646 -22.40 4.53 -26.39
C GLY A 646 -23.32 5.44 -25.61
N VAL A 647 -22.82 6.03 -24.54
CA VAL A 647 -23.50 7.12 -23.83
C VAL A 647 -22.55 8.30 -23.75
N ARG A 648 -23.05 9.49 -24.10
CA ARG A 648 -22.35 10.77 -23.95
C ARG A 648 -23.10 11.66 -22.97
N LEU A 649 -22.41 12.12 -21.94
CA LEU A 649 -22.83 13.19 -21.04
C LEU A 649 -22.34 14.52 -21.59
N ASP A 650 -23.10 15.58 -21.28
CA ASP A 650 -22.84 16.96 -21.71
C ASP A 650 -22.23 17.10 -23.12
N PRO A 651 -22.86 16.55 -24.17
CA PRO A 651 -22.27 16.48 -25.50
C PRO A 651 -22.09 17.84 -26.18
N GLU A 652 -22.51 18.93 -25.52
CA GLU A 652 -22.30 20.31 -25.96
C GLU A 652 -21.20 21.03 -25.20
N ASP A 653 -20.53 20.36 -24.23
CA ASP A 653 -19.40 20.91 -23.47
C ASP A 653 -19.79 22.26 -22.81
N THR A 654 -20.91 22.23 -22.07
CA THR A 654 -21.52 23.40 -21.43
C THR A 654 -21.26 23.47 -19.93
N ILE A 655 -20.81 22.38 -19.32
CA ILE A 655 -20.44 22.25 -17.92
C ILE A 655 -18.91 22.33 -17.87
N ASP A 656 -18.35 23.24 -17.07
CA ASP A 656 -16.89 23.29 -16.83
C ASP A 656 -16.53 22.24 -15.76
N GLU A 657 -16.08 21.06 -16.20
CA GLU A 657 -15.86 19.90 -15.33
C GLU A 657 -14.42 19.80 -14.81
N LEU A 658 -14.18 18.98 -13.78
CA LEU A 658 -12.81 18.68 -13.35
C LEU A 658 -12.03 17.91 -14.42
N TYR A 659 -12.71 17.09 -15.21
CA TYR A 659 -12.12 16.28 -16.27
C TYR A 659 -13.21 15.82 -17.24
N GLU A 660 -13.10 16.20 -18.52
CA GLU A 660 -14.12 15.87 -19.54
C GLU A 660 -14.05 14.42 -20.05
N GLY A 661 -12.93 13.72 -19.84
CA GLY A 661 -12.67 12.45 -20.52
C GLY A 661 -13.38 11.22 -19.94
N ASN A 662 -14.24 11.42 -18.94
CA ASN A 662 -15.15 10.44 -18.31
C ASN A 662 -16.61 10.61 -18.78
N ASN A 663 -16.90 11.55 -19.68
CA ASN A 663 -18.24 11.83 -20.20
C ASN A 663 -18.72 10.86 -21.28
N GLU A 664 -17.86 9.96 -21.77
CA GLU A 664 -18.21 9.02 -22.82
C GLU A 664 -17.78 7.59 -22.48
N VAL A 665 -18.73 6.65 -22.56
CA VAL A 665 -18.45 5.23 -22.41
C VAL A 665 -19.16 4.41 -23.48
N TRP A 666 -18.53 3.31 -23.89
CA TRP A 666 -19.04 2.38 -24.89
C TRP A 666 -19.08 0.96 -24.32
N ALA A 667 -20.17 0.23 -24.59
CA ALA A 667 -20.35 -1.16 -24.20
C ALA A 667 -21.03 -1.96 -25.31
N ALA A 668 -20.71 -3.25 -25.42
CA ALA A 668 -21.41 -4.12 -26.36
C ALA A 668 -22.86 -4.31 -25.91
N LEU A 669 -23.82 -4.21 -26.84
CA LEU A 669 -25.25 -4.38 -26.56
C LEU A 669 -25.55 -5.76 -25.93
N ALA A 670 -24.78 -6.78 -26.30
CA ALA A 670 -24.90 -8.14 -25.79
C ALA A 670 -24.48 -8.29 -24.32
N ASP A 671 -23.66 -7.35 -23.80
CA ASP A 671 -23.06 -7.40 -22.48
C ASP A 671 -23.78 -6.50 -21.46
N LEU A 672 -24.75 -5.68 -21.92
CA LEU A 672 -25.53 -4.81 -21.04
C LEU A 672 -26.39 -5.62 -20.06
N ALA A 673 -26.31 -5.26 -18.79
CA ALA A 673 -27.07 -5.89 -17.72
C ALA A 673 -28.51 -5.34 -17.64
N THR A 674 -29.44 -6.15 -17.11
CA THR A 674 -30.84 -5.73 -16.89
C THR A 674 -31.08 -5.00 -15.59
N SER A 675 -30.09 -5.03 -14.71
CA SER A 675 -30.07 -4.33 -13.44
C SER A 675 -28.62 -4.05 -13.09
N GLN A 676 -28.41 -3.13 -12.17
CA GLN A 676 -27.09 -2.97 -11.55
C GLN A 676 -26.73 -4.31 -10.92
N ARG A 677 -25.48 -4.74 -11.08
CA ARG A 677 -24.95 -5.78 -10.20
C ARG A 677 -25.22 -5.32 -8.77
N ALA A 678 -25.96 -6.11 -7.99
CA ALA A 678 -26.41 -5.72 -6.66
C ALA A 678 -25.21 -5.17 -5.86
N LYS A 679 -25.24 -3.85 -5.63
CA LYS A 679 -24.22 -3.11 -4.88
C LYS A 679 -24.22 -3.65 -3.46
N LYS A 680 -23.28 -4.53 -3.11
CA LYS A 680 -22.96 -4.85 -1.71
C LYS A 680 -22.06 -3.77 -1.07
N TYR A 681 -22.20 -2.52 -1.52
CA TYR A 681 -21.48 -1.35 -0.97
C TYR A 681 -22.21 -0.72 0.22
N VAL A 682 -23.36 -1.28 0.62
CA VAL A 682 -24.21 -0.75 1.70
C VAL A 682 -24.00 -1.58 2.96
N ALA A 683 -23.59 -0.87 4.01
CA ALA A 683 -23.68 -1.19 5.43
C ALA A 683 -24.12 -2.63 5.72
N HIS A 684 -23.15 -3.52 5.90
CA HIS A 684 -23.37 -4.52 6.92
C HIS A 684 -23.45 -3.74 8.23
N GLU A 685 -24.59 -3.78 8.91
CA GLU A 685 -24.62 -3.45 10.33
C GLU A 685 -23.44 -4.18 10.95
N PRO A 686 -22.66 -3.49 11.80
CA PRO A 686 -21.49 -4.09 12.41
C PRO A 686 -21.91 -5.47 12.92
N ALA A 687 -21.13 -6.50 12.60
CA ALA A 687 -21.10 -7.60 13.52
C ALA A 687 -20.64 -6.97 14.84
N THR A 688 -21.60 -6.58 15.67
CA THR A 688 -21.36 -6.27 17.07
C THR A 688 -20.72 -7.52 17.60
N ARG A 689 -19.39 -7.53 17.66
CA ARG A 689 -18.75 -8.49 18.52
C ARG A 689 -19.14 -8.11 19.94
N PRO A 690 -19.21 -9.12 20.81
CA PRO A 690 -19.34 -8.86 22.21
C PRO A 690 -18.21 -7.88 22.59
N SER A 691 -18.55 -6.76 23.20
CA SER A 691 -17.56 -5.87 23.78
C SER A 691 -16.81 -6.64 24.87
N LEU A 692 -15.68 -6.11 25.37
CA LEU A 692 -15.08 -6.62 26.60
C LEU A 692 -16.08 -6.71 27.78
N ALA A 693 -17.22 -5.99 27.71
CA ALA A 693 -18.31 -6.10 28.69
C ALA A 693 -19.11 -7.41 28.60
N ASP A 694 -18.95 -8.21 27.54
CA ASP A 694 -19.60 -9.51 27.37
C ASP A 694 -18.71 -10.70 27.81
N VAL A 695 -17.44 -10.44 28.12
CA VAL A 695 -16.60 -11.39 28.85
C VAL A 695 -17.07 -11.41 30.29
N LYS A 696 -17.96 -12.35 30.63
CA LYS A 696 -18.24 -12.64 32.03
C LYS A 696 -16.96 -13.13 32.68
N ALA A 697 -16.42 -12.39 33.65
CA ALA A 697 -15.24 -12.78 34.43
C ALA A 697 -15.38 -14.21 35.00
N ASP A 698 -16.61 -14.64 35.24
CA ASP A 698 -17.00 -15.97 35.73
C ASP A 698 -16.64 -17.14 34.78
N ASN A 699 -16.25 -16.87 33.52
CA ASN A 699 -15.87 -17.90 32.54
C ASN A 699 -14.36 -18.09 32.39
N LEU A 700 -13.53 -17.24 33.02
CA LEU A 700 -12.07 -17.37 32.96
C LEU A 700 -11.58 -18.34 34.03
N SER A 701 -10.53 -19.09 33.71
CA SER A 701 -9.96 -20.04 34.65
C SER A 701 -9.28 -19.31 35.80
N ARG A 702 -9.49 -19.78 37.03
CA ARG A 702 -8.80 -19.30 38.23
C ARG A 702 -7.92 -20.41 38.79
N TYR A 703 -6.73 -20.03 39.24
CA TYR A 703 -5.82 -20.93 39.94
C TYR A 703 -5.20 -20.22 41.15
N ASP A 704 -5.34 -20.80 42.34
CA ASP A 704 -4.68 -20.30 43.55
C ASP A 704 -3.28 -20.94 43.63
N VAL A 705 -2.24 -20.12 43.59
CA VAL A 705 -0.83 -20.53 43.46
C VAL A 705 -0.17 -20.63 44.84
N PRO A 706 0.10 -21.83 45.39
CA PRO A 706 0.70 -21.99 46.70
C PRO A 706 2.21 -21.73 46.69
N PHE A 707 2.72 -21.26 47.84
CA PHE A 707 4.17 -21.20 48.08
C PHE A 707 4.74 -22.60 48.33
N ARG A 708 5.83 -22.94 47.62
CA ARG A 708 6.53 -24.22 47.71
C ARG A 708 8.03 -24.05 47.45
N ALA A 709 8.82 -24.14 48.51
CA ALA A 709 10.28 -24.17 48.39
C ALA A 709 10.78 -25.56 47.99
N GLY A 710 11.94 -25.62 47.32
CA GLY A 710 12.65 -26.87 47.08
C GLY A 710 12.15 -27.70 45.90
N ILE A 711 11.31 -27.15 45.01
CA ILE A 711 10.94 -27.80 43.75
C ILE A 711 12.21 -28.06 42.94
N LYS A 712 12.50 -29.34 42.71
CA LYS A 712 13.59 -29.79 41.86
C LYS A 712 13.11 -29.81 40.41
N LEU A 713 13.99 -29.41 39.50
CA LEU A 713 13.67 -29.38 38.07
C LEU A 713 14.33 -30.57 37.38
N ASP A 714 13.59 -31.66 37.20
CA ASP A 714 14.04 -32.87 36.50
C ASP A 714 13.02 -33.46 35.52
N GLY A 715 11.84 -32.84 35.41
CA GLY A 715 10.74 -33.26 34.55
C GLY A 715 9.81 -34.27 35.20
N VAL A 716 10.08 -34.71 36.43
CA VAL A 716 9.33 -35.77 37.14
C VAL A 716 8.37 -35.16 38.16
N ILE A 717 7.08 -35.17 37.83
CA ILE A 717 6.04 -34.50 38.63
C ILE A 717 5.43 -35.34 39.77
N GLY A 718 6.04 -36.50 40.09
CA GLY A 718 5.58 -37.45 41.12
C GLY A 718 6.20 -37.23 42.51
N GLU A 719 7.11 -36.26 42.61
CA GLU A 719 7.83 -35.88 43.82
C GLU A 719 6.89 -35.26 44.87
N GLN A 720 7.33 -35.29 46.14
CA GLN A 720 6.49 -34.91 47.28
C GLN A 720 6.01 -33.46 47.21
N GLU A 721 6.84 -32.59 46.65
CA GLU A 721 6.67 -31.15 46.48
C GLU A 721 5.45 -30.79 45.62
N TRP A 722 5.09 -31.67 44.65
CA TRP A 722 3.96 -31.47 43.74
C TRP A 722 2.66 -32.18 44.18
N ARG A 723 2.73 -33.15 45.10
CA ARG A 723 1.60 -34.05 45.42
C ARG A 723 0.36 -33.35 45.94
N ASP A 724 0.55 -32.34 46.80
CA ASP A 724 -0.55 -31.63 47.47
C ASP A 724 -0.95 -30.34 46.73
N ILE A 725 -0.42 -30.12 45.52
CA ILE A 725 -0.77 -28.96 44.69
C ILE A 725 -1.92 -29.34 43.77
N ALA A 726 -2.97 -28.49 43.77
CA ALA A 726 -4.18 -28.73 42.99
C ALA A 726 -3.87 -28.93 41.51
N GLU A 727 -4.37 -29.99 40.90
CA GLU A 727 -4.17 -30.24 39.49
C GLU A 727 -5.31 -29.62 38.67
N PHE A 728 -4.99 -28.83 37.66
CA PHE A 728 -5.95 -28.21 36.75
C PHE A 728 -5.96 -28.95 35.41
N ALA A 729 -7.12 -29.43 34.98
CA ALA A 729 -7.27 -30.09 33.68
C ALA A 729 -7.50 -29.05 32.58
N PHE A 730 -6.75 -29.16 31.48
CA PHE A 730 -6.92 -28.27 30.34
C PHE A 730 -8.27 -28.51 29.64
N ILE A 731 -8.82 -27.43 29.09
CA ILE A 731 -10.07 -27.43 28.34
C ILE A 731 -9.80 -27.50 26.82
N PRO A 732 -10.73 -28.05 26.02
CA PRO A 732 -10.58 -28.11 24.57
C PRO A 732 -10.58 -26.74 23.90
N HIS A 733 -9.82 -26.63 22.81
CA HIS A 733 -9.99 -25.53 21.86
C HIS A 733 -11.26 -25.76 21.02
N GLY A 734 -12.29 -24.96 21.27
CA GLY A 734 -13.60 -25.12 20.64
C GLY A 734 -14.43 -26.26 21.24
N ASP A 735 -15.43 -26.74 20.50
CA ASP A 735 -16.48 -27.61 21.05
C ASP A 735 -16.16 -29.11 21.01
N LYS A 736 -15.02 -29.50 20.42
CA LYS A 736 -14.67 -30.93 20.28
C LYS A 736 -14.00 -31.43 21.57
N PRO A 737 -14.37 -32.62 22.07
CA PRO A 737 -13.73 -33.19 23.26
C PRO A 737 -12.25 -33.53 22.99
N LEU A 738 -11.40 -33.33 23.98
CA LEU A 738 -9.98 -33.69 23.92
C LEU A 738 -9.80 -35.20 23.84
N LYS A 739 -8.97 -35.64 22.90
CA LYS A 739 -8.56 -37.03 22.76
C LYS A 739 -7.35 -37.36 23.63
N LYS A 740 -6.45 -36.39 23.84
CA LYS A 740 -5.26 -36.52 24.70
C LYS A 740 -5.31 -35.46 25.77
N ARG A 741 -5.39 -35.87 27.04
CA ARG A 741 -5.59 -34.93 28.15
C ARG A 741 -4.27 -34.35 28.63
N THR A 742 -4.39 -33.13 29.16
CA THR A 742 -3.28 -32.41 29.77
C THR A 742 -3.72 -31.81 31.09
N TRP A 743 -2.84 -31.89 32.07
CA TRP A 743 -3.02 -31.29 33.38
C TRP A 743 -1.86 -30.40 33.74
N MET A 744 -2.12 -29.41 34.58
CA MET A 744 -1.14 -28.43 35.04
C MET A 744 -1.22 -28.23 36.55
N ARG A 745 -0.06 -28.10 37.18
CA ARG A 745 0.11 -27.57 38.52
C ARG A 745 0.94 -26.30 38.46
N VAL A 746 0.65 -25.34 39.33
CA VAL A 746 1.38 -24.07 39.42
C VAL A 746 1.77 -23.84 40.88
N ALA A 747 3.01 -23.44 41.10
CA ALA A 747 3.56 -23.13 42.42
C ALA A 747 4.56 -21.99 42.29
N TYR A 748 4.96 -21.40 43.41
CA TYR A 748 6.04 -20.41 43.41
C TYR A 748 6.92 -20.50 44.66
N ASP A 749 8.15 -20.02 44.55
CA ASP A 749 9.07 -19.84 45.67
C ASP A 749 9.55 -18.38 45.75
N GLU A 750 10.62 -18.09 46.50
CA GLU A 750 11.16 -16.73 46.63
C GLU A 750 11.79 -16.18 45.34
N GLN A 751 12.09 -17.04 44.37
CA GLN A 751 12.91 -16.71 43.21
C GLN A 751 12.19 -16.94 41.88
N ALA A 752 11.23 -17.86 41.83
CA ALA A 752 10.59 -18.26 40.58
C ALA A 752 9.12 -18.68 40.71
N LEU A 753 8.42 -18.57 39.58
CA LEU A 753 7.18 -19.28 39.30
C LEU A 753 7.51 -20.63 38.66
N CYS A 754 6.90 -21.71 39.17
CA CYS A 754 7.11 -23.07 38.69
C CYS A 754 5.80 -23.66 38.15
N LEU A 755 5.86 -24.27 36.96
CA LEU A 755 4.73 -24.99 36.36
C LEU A 755 5.13 -26.46 36.17
N ALA A 756 4.19 -27.36 36.39
CA ALA A 756 4.34 -28.77 36.11
C ALA A 756 3.19 -29.24 35.21
N PHE A 757 3.52 -29.91 34.12
CA PHE A 757 2.57 -30.44 33.15
C PHE A 757 2.60 -31.96 33.11
N ARG A 758 1.42 -32.58 33.07
CA ARG A 758 1.22 -34.00 32.81
C ARG A 758 0.46 -34.15 31.51
N CYS A 759 1.01 -34.89 30.55
CA CYS A 759 0.47 -34.99 29.20
C CYS A 759 0.25 -36.46 28.81
N GLU A 760 -1.00 -36.86 28.62
CA GLU A 760 -1.28 -38.15 27.96
C GLU A 760 -0.74 -38.12 26.54
N GLU A 761 -0.03 -39.17 26.17
CA GLU A 761 0.49 -39.38 24.83
C GLU A 761 0.63 -40.89 24.56
N PRO A 762 -0.47 -41.59 24.24
CA PRO A 762 -0.42 -43.02 23.96
C PRO A 762 0.34 -43.35 22.67
N ASP A 763 0.66 -42.35 21.84
CA ASP A 763 1.33 -42.49 20.56
C ASP A 763 2.75 -41.89 20.57
N MET A 764 3.51 -42.16 21.64
CA MET A 764 4.87 -41.64 21.85
C MET A 764 5.80 -41.82 20.64
N GLN A 765 5.61 -42.89 19.86
CA GLN A 765 6.40 -43.18 18.66
C GLN A 765 6.27 -42.12 17.55
N TRP A 766 5.24 -41.27 17.60
CA TRP A 766 5.00 -40.22 16.62
C TRP A 766 5.44 -38.82 17.07
N LEU A 767 6.03 -38.70 18.26
CA LEU A 767 6.60 -37.43 18.71
C LEU A 767 7.71 -36.99 17.76
N ASP A 768 7.54 -35.80 17.21
CA ASP A 768 8.49 -35.19 16.28
C ASP A 768 9.62 -34.53 17.06
N THR A 769 10.85 -35.04 16.90
CA THR A 769 12.04 -34.60 17.66
C THR A 769 12.93 -33.61 16.91
N ASP A 770 12.66 -33.38 15.62
CA ASP A 770 13.54 -32.61 14.75
C ASP A 770 13.07 -31.16 14.61
N LEU A 771 13.84 -30.17 15.04
CA LEU A 771 13.50 -28.76 14.88
C LEU A 771 14.50 -28.03 13.99
N PRO A 772 14.35 -28.06 12.65
CA PRO A 772 15.31 -27.48 11.73
C PRO A 772 15.37 -25.94 11.82
N ARG A 773 14.27 -25.29 12.20
CA ARG A 773 14.19 -23.84 12.45
C ARG A 773 13.36 -23.58 13.70
N MET A 774 13.81 -22.63 14.54
CA MET A 774 13.10 -22.28 15.78
C MET A 774 11.69 -21.73 15.54
N GLU A 775 11.44 -21.11 14.39
CA GLU A 775 10.11 -20.64 13.97
C GLU A 775 9.09 -21.77 13.76
N ASP A 776 9.55 -23.01 13.57
CA ASP A 776 8.68 -24.17 13.39
C ASP A 776 8.20 -24.77 14.73
N ILE A 777 8.61 -24.21 15.88
CA ILE A 777 8.31 -24.74 17.21
C ILE A 777 6.80 -24.83 17.51
N TYR A 778 6.01 -23.94 16.88
CA TYR A 778 4.54 -23.89 17.02
C TYR A 778 3.82 -25.10 16.40
N TYR A 779 4.52 -25.89 15.59
CA TYR A 779 3.99 -27.09 14.94
C TYR A 779 4.47 -28.38 15.62
N LYS A 780 5.11 -28.28 16.80
CA LYS A 780 5.58 -29.42 17.59
C LYS A 780 4.62 -29.77 18.72
N ASP A 781 4.72 -31.00 19.22
CA ASP A 781 4.06 -31.34 20.48
C ASP A 781 4.82 -30.65 21.61
N GLY A 782 4.12 -29.80 22.34
CA GLY A 782 4.75 -28.81 23.19
C GLY A 782 3.75 -27.80 23.75
N PHE A 783 4.29 -26.80 24.44
CA PHE A 783 3.51 -25.75 25.07
C PHE A 783 3.85 -24.38 24.53
N GLU A 784 2.82 -23.54 24.50
CA GLU A 784 2.90 -22.10 24.38
C GLU A 784 2.25 -21.48 25.62
N ILE A 785 3.03 -20.72 26.38
CA ILE A 785 2.68 -20.17 27.69
C ILE A 785 2.74 -18.65 27.62
N PHE A 786 1.68 -18.00 28.05
CA PHE A 786 1.55 -16.55 28.14
C PHE A 786 1.43 -16.13 29.58
N LEU A 787 2.28 -15.22 30.05
CA LEU A 787 2.30 -14.73 31.42
C LEU A 787 2.24 -13.20 31.44
N ASP A 788 1.29 -12.67 32.20
CA ASP A 788 1.05 -11.25 32.45
C ASP A 788 1.21 -10.95 33.95
N PRO A 789 2.45 -10.71 34.42
CA PRO A 789 2.75 -10.29 35.78
C PRO A 789 2.03 -8.99 36.17
N GLY A 790 1.29 -9.05 37.27
CA GLY A 790 0.49 -7.92 37.77
C GLY A 790 -0.81 -7.67 37.01
N ALA A 791 -1.19 -8.56 36.08
CA ALA A 791 -2.44 -8.50 35.33
C ALA A 791 -2.64 -7.16 34.58
N GLN A 792 -1.59 -6.72 33.89
CA GLN A 792 -1.49 -5.47 33.17
C GLN A 792 -2.28 -5.49 31.87
N VAL A 793 -2.52 -6.66 31.28
CA VAL A 793 -3.18 -6.90 29.98
C VAL A 793 -2.36 -6.43 28.78
N TRP A 794 -1.74 -5.25 28.81
CA TRP A 794 -0.96 -4.72 27.68
C TRP A 794 0.48 -5.26 27.60
N ARG A 795 1.00 -5.86 28.68
CA ARG A 795 2.36 -6.43 28.76
C ARG A 795 2.30 -7.87 29.24
N TYR A 796 2.74 -8.78 28.39
CA TYR A 796 2.86 -10.20 28.74
C TYR A 796 4.04 -10.83 28.02
N TRP A 797 4.50 -11.96 28.51
CA TRP A 797 5.57 -12.74 27.91
C TRP A 797 5.01 -14.01 27.31
N GLN A 798 5.51 -14.38 26.13
CA GLN A 798 5.24 -15.66 25.49
C GLN A 798 6.47 -16.54 25.67
N PHE A 799 6.27 -17.78 26.11
CA PHE A 799 7.29 -18.81 26.22
C PHE A 799 6.80 -20.07 25.52
N CYS A 800 7.62 -20.60 24.62
CA CYS A 800 7.30 -21.84 23.92
C CYS A 800 8.36 -22.90 24.21
N PHE A 801 7.94 -24.14 24.40
CA PHE A 801 8.85 -25.28 24.42
C PHE A 801 8.24 -26.55 23.82
N ASP A 802 9.08 -27.47 23.34
CA ASP A 802 8.66 -28.77 22.82
C ASP A 802 9.15 -29.95 23.70
N THR A 803 8.88 -31.19 23.27
CA THR A 803 9.31 -32.38 24.04
C THR A 803 10.83 -32.69 23.97
N VAL A 804 11.63 -31.90 23.24
CA VAL A 804 13.11 -31.96 23.16
C VAL A 804 13.73 -30.71 23.81
N PRO A 805 13.04 -30.20 24.84
CA PRO A 805 12.93 -28.79 25.25
C PRO A 805 13.72 -27.75 24.44
N HIS A 806 13.44 -27.62 23.15
CA HIS A 806 13.78 -26.37 22.45
C HIS A 806 12.96 -25.23 23.06
N VAL A 807 13.54 -24.04 23.24
CA VAL A 807 12.87 -22.92 23.92
C VAL A 807 12.83 -21.65 23.09
N PHE A 808 11.71 -20.95 23.11
CA PHE A 808 11.52 -19.67 22.43
C PHE A 808 10.79 -18.68 23.35
N GLN A 809 11.14 -17.39 23.26
CA GLN A 809 10.57 -16.34 24.10
C GLN A 809 10.36 -15.04 23.32
N THR A 810 9.24 -14.36 23.53
CA THR A 810 8.98 -12.99 23.08
C THR A 810 8.29 -12.15 24.15
N LEU A 811 8.28 -10.83 23.97
CA LEU A 811 7.48 -9.90 24.74
C LEU A 811 6.29 -9.47 23.87
N SER A 812 5.08 -9.53 24.43
CA SER A 812 3.81 -9.20 23.75
C SER A 812 3.74 -9.86 22.35
N ARG A 813 2.95 -9.32 21.42
CA ARG A 813 2.88 -9.88 20.05
C ARG A 813 4.13 -9.46 19.27
N ASN A 814 5.15 -10.32 19.27
CA ASN A 814 6.38 -10.21 18.47
C ASN A 814 7.35 -9.07 18.83
N ALA A 815 7.25 -8.45 20.02
CA ALA A 815 8.29 -7.53 20.46
C ALA A 815 9.50 -8.32 21.00
N TYR A 816 10.71 -7.85 20.66
CA TYR A 816 11.94 -8.49 21.09
C TYR A 816 12.05 -8.47 22.62
N ALA A 817 12.08 -9.67 23.24
CA ALA A 817 12.45 -9.83 24.64
C ALA A 817 13.94 -10.19 24.73
N LYS A 818 14.64 -9.63 25.70
CA LYS A 818 15.91 -10.22 26.13
C LYS A 818 15.62 -11.64 26.62
N GLN A 819 16.30 -12.63 26.06
CA GLN A 819 16.12 -14.03 26.44
C GLN A 819 16.49 -14.20 27.92
N ALA A 820 15.52 -14.62 28.73
CA ALA A 820 15.71 -14.87 30.14
C ALA A 820 16.22 -16.29 30.38
N ASP A 821 16.88 -16.52 31.52
CA ASP A 821 17.37 -17.85 31.92
C ASP A 821 16.27 -18.69 32.59
N TRP A 822 15.15 -18.87 31.88
CA TRP A 822 14.09 -19.78 32.29
C TRP A 822 14.42 -21.21 31.86
N GLN A 823 13.96 -22.19 32.63
CA GLN A 823 14.43 -23.57 32.50
C GLN A 823 13.25 -24.51 32.28
N VAL A 824 13.44 -25.50 31.40
CA VAL A 824 12.48 -26.58 31.13
C VAL A 824 13.17 -27.92 31.26
N LYS A 825 12.51 -28.88 31.91
CA LYS A 825 12.90 -30.30 31.90
C LYS A 825 11.71 -31.15 31.51
N VAL A 826 11.94 -32.11 30.62
CA VAL A 826 10.93 -33.02 30.10
C VAL A 826 11.32 -34.45 30.46
N HIS A 827 10.36 -35.22 30.98
CA HIS A 827 10.45 -36.66 31.20
C HIS A 827 9.43 -37.36 30.29
N LYS A 828 9.88 -38.37 29.54
CA LYS A 828 9.04 -39.22 28.70
C LYS A 828 8.89 -40.61 29.33
N ALA A 829 7.66 -41.09 29.49
CA ALA A 829 7.34 -42.46 29.89
C ALA A 829 6.68 -43.22 28.73
N ASP A 830 6.10 -44.39 29.00
CA ASP A 830 5.57 -45.28 27.96
C ASP A 830 4.35 -44.72 27.20
N LYS A 831 3.46 -44.00 27.90
CA LYS A 831 2.18 -43.49 27.37
C LYS A 831 1.87 -42.06 27.78
N ASP A 832 2.85 -41.39 28.36
CA ASP A 832 2.75 -40.01 28.80
C ASP A 832 4.12 -39.35 28.77
N TRP A 833 4.10 -38.03 28.84
CA TRP A 833 5.27 -37.23 29.15
C TRP A 833 4.89 -36.14 30.15
N SER A 834 5.86 -35.69 30.92
CA SER A 834 5.73 -34.59 31.84
C SER A 834 6.79 -33.54 31.60
N ALA A 835 6.49 -32.31 31.98
CA ALA A 835 7.42 -31.21 31.93
C ALA A 835 7.35 -30.37 33.19
N GLU A 836 8.49 -29.90 33.65
CA GLU A 836 8.58 -28.87 34.68
C GLU A 836 9.25 -27.64 34.07
N VAL A 837 8.69 -26.47 34.38
CA VAL A 837 9.15 -25.17 33.90
C VAL A 837 9.40 -24.27 35.09
N ARG A 838 10.56 -23.63 35.12
CA ARG A 838 10.92 -22.63 36.14
C ARG A 838 11.16 -21.29 35.46
N PHE A 839 10.34 -20.30 35.85
CA PHE A 839 10.45 -18.92 35.42
C PHE A 839 10.98 -18.05 36.56
N PRO A 840 12.28 -17.70 36.58
CA PRO A 840 12.80 -16.74 37.54
C PRO A 840 12.03 -15.41 37.47
N PHE A 841 11.77 -14.73 38.58
CA PHE A 841 11.08 -13.44 38.54
C PHE A 841 11.87 -12.36 37.78
N THR A 842 13.20 -12.51 37.74
CA THR A 842 14.09 -11.72 36.88
C THR A 842 13.83 -11.91 35.38
N ALA A 843 13.17 -12.99 34.95
CA ALA A 843 12.75 -13.18 33.55
C ALA A 843 11.70 -12.15 33.11
N PHE A 844 11.00 -11.56 34.06
CA PHE A 844 9.92 -10.59 33.84
C PHE A 844 10.30 -9.16 34.26
N ASP A 845 11.50 -8.95 34.81
CA ASP A 845 11.90 -7.71 35.49
C ASP A 845 10.92 -7.29 36.62
N VAL A 846 10.32 -8.27 37.32
CA VAL A 846 9.39 -8.03 38.44
C VAL A 846 9.94 -8.61 39.76
N PRO A 847 9.56 -8.05 40.92
CA PRO A 847 9.83 -8.70 42.20
C PRO A 847 8.96 -9.96 42.38
N PRO A 848 9.30 -10.85 43.34
CA PRO A 848 8.43 -11.94 43.74
C PRO A 848 7.02 -11.44 44.15
N PRO A 849 5.95 -12.14 43.75
CA PRO A 849 4.58 -11.71 44.02
C PRO A 849 4.26 -11.78 45.51
N LYS A 850 3.47 -10.81 45.97
CA LYS A 850 2.98 -10.77 47.35
C LYS A 850 1.77 -11.67 47.53
N ALA A 851 1.50 -12.08 48.78
CA ALA A 851 0.28 -12.80 49.11
C ALA A 851 -0.96 -11.99 48.68
N GLY A 852 -1.87 -12.64 47.95
CA GLY A 852 -3.07 -12.03 47.37
C GLY A 852 -2.85 -11.28 46.06
N GLU A 853 -1.61 -11.20 45.57
CA GLU A 853 -1.32 -10.59 44.26
C GLU A 853 -1.96 -11.41 43.14
N ARG A 854 -2.44 -10.71 42.10
CA ARG A 854 -3.10 -11.31 40.94
C ARG A 854 -2.23 -11.14 39.71
N TRP A 855 -1.88 -12.25 39.08
CA TRP A 855 -1.30 -12.28 37.74
C TRP A 855 -2.28 -12.92 36.77
N ARG A 856 -1.97 -12.84 35.48
CA ARG A 856 -2.74 -13.48 34.43
C ARG A 856 -1.88 -14.46 33.64
N MET A 857 -2.47 -15.58 33.23
CA MET A 857 -1.79 -16.59 32.45
C MET A 857 -2.73 -17.29 31.47
N ASN A 858 -2.19 -17.70 30.32
CA ASN A 858 -2.75 -18.84 29.60
C ASN A 858 -1.61 -19.80 29.23
N ALA A 859 -1.93 -21.08 29.12
CA ALA A 859 -0.99 -22.10 28.68
C ALA A 859 -1.74 -23.01 27.72
N MET A 860 -1.13 -23.31 26.59
CA MET A 860 -1.71 -24.13 25.54
C MET A 860 -0.78 -25.28 25.23
N ARG A 861 -1.33 -26.49 25.11
CA ARG A 861 -0.65 -27.61 24.47
C ARG A 861 -1.07 -27.71 23.01
N PHE A 862 -0.08 -27.82 22.12
CA PHE A 862 -0.28 -28.31 20.76
C PHE A 862 0.06 -29.79 20.70
N THR A 863 -0.79 -30.59 20.05
CA THR A 863 -0.60 -32.04 19.94
C THR A 863 -0.69 -32.45 18.47
N THR A 864 0.39 -33.01 17.91
CA THR A 864 0.52 -33.29 16.46
C THR A 864 0.66 -34.77 16.10
N THR A 865 0.55 -35.63 17.11
CA THR A 865 0.69 -37.08 17.04
C THR A 865 -0.57 -37.80 16.54
N PHE A 866 -1.65 -37.08 16.20
CA PHE A 866 -2.85 -37.69 15.65
C PHE A 866 -2.66 -38.15 14.20
N ARG A 867 -3.28 -39.28 13.88
CA ARG A 867 -3.43 -39.81 12.51
C ARG A 867 -4.89 -39.98 12.18
N ASP A 868 -5.26 -39.61 10.96
CA ASP A 868 -6.55 -39.95 10.39
C ASP A 868 -6.57 -41.46 10.08
N PRO A 869 -7.56 -42.24 10.59
CA PRO A 869 -7.70 -43.64 10.24
C PRO A 869 -7.84 -43.90 8.73
N GLU A 870 -8.43 -42.96 7.98
CA GLU A 870 -8.60 -43.06 6.53
C GLU A 870 -7.39 -42.50 5.76
N HIS A 871 -6.63 -41.60 6.38
CA HIS A 871 -5.41 -40.99 5.81
C HIS A 871 -4.25 -41.02 6.81
N PRO A 872 -3.60 -42.18 7.03
CA PRO A 872 -2.58 -42.35 8.08
C PRO A 872 -1.32 -41.48 7.93
N GLN A 873 -1.20 -40.72 6.84
CA GLN A 873 -0.13 -39.77 6.56
C GLN A 873 -0.51 -38.32 6.96
N ALA A 874 -1.80 -38.03 7.15
CA ALA A 874 -2.28 -36.70 7.51
C ALA A 874 -2.03 -36.41 8.99
N LYS A 875 -1.22 -35.38 9.28
CA LYS A 875 -1.02 -34.85 10.64
C LYS A 875 -2.24 -34.00 11.01
N ILE A 876 -2.98 -34.40 12.05
CA ILE A 876 -4.06 -33.58 12.62
C ILE A 876 -3.54 -32.95 13.92
N ALA A 877 -3.73 -31.65 14.09
CA ALA A 877 -3.39 -30.96 15.33
C ALA A 877 -4.62 -30.84 16.26
N GLU A 878 -4.46 -31.22 17.52
CA GLU A 878 -5.41 -30.88 18.61
C GLU A 878 -4.78 -29.79 19.48
N ARG A 879 -5.61 -28.95 20.10
CA ARG A 879 -5.15 -27.92 21.04
C ARG A 879 -6.00 -27.96 22.31
N SER A 880 -5.34 -27.76 23.45
CA SER A 880 -5.97 -27.67 24.76
C SER A 880 -5.37 -26.51 25.57
N HIS A 881 -6.14 -25.88 26.45
CA HIS A 881 -5.73 -24.62 27.11
C HIS A 881 -6.05 -24.60 28.61
N PHE A 882 -5.34 -23.75 29.35
CA PHE A 882 -5.69 -23.39 30.72
C PHE A 882 -6.95 -22.53 30.80
N SER A 883 -7.05 -21.47 29.98
CA SER A 883 -8.18 -20.52 29.96
C SER A 883 -8.82 -20.45 28.56
N PRO A 884 -10.16 -20.29 28.44
CA PRO A 884 -10.84 -20.38 27.15
C PRO A 884 -10.45 -19.26 26.21
N LEU A 885 -10.25 -19.61 24.95
CA LEU A 885 -10.13 -18.68 23.83
C LEU A 885 -11.44 -18.73 23.06
N GLY A 886 -12.12 -17.60 22.88
CA GLY A 886 -13.34 -17.55 22.07
C GLY A 886 -13.05 -17.99 20.63
N ARG A 887 -14.08 -18.49 19.90
CA ARG A 887 -13.98 -19.03 18.52
C ARG A 887 -13.38 -18.07 17.47
N LEU A 888 -13.10 -16.84 17.85
CA LEU A 888 -12.87 -15.68 17.00
C LEU A 888 -11.64 -14.85 17.42
N HIS A 889 -10.90 -15.30 18.45
CA HIS A 889 -9.76 -14.59 19.04
C HIS A 889 -8.47 -15.41 18.91
N GLY A 890 -7.34 -14.73 18.69
CA GLY A 890 -6.01 -15.35 18.63
C GLY A 890 -5.42 -15.60 20.03
N HIS A 891 -4.31 -16.35 20.11
CA HIS A 891 -3.66 -16.73 21.37
C HIS A 891 -3.07 -15.54 22.15
N HIS A 892 -2.76 -14.45 21.44
CA HIS A 892 -2.29 -13.17 21.97
C HIS A 892 -3.43 -12.26 22.44
N THR A 893 -4.38 -12.80 23.22
CA THR A 893 -5.54 -12.06 23.77
C THR A 893 -5.49 -12.08 25.30
N PRO A 894 -4.66 -11.24 25.93
CA PRO A 894 -4.39 -11.25 27.38
C PRO A 894 -5.63 -10.99 28.25
N GLU A 895 -6.69 -10.43 27.67
CA GLU A 895 -7.99 -10.26 28.31
C GLU A 895 -8.65 -11.59 28.68
N LEU A 896 -8.35 -12.64 27.91
CA LEU A 896 -8.86 -14.00 28.07
C LEU A 896 -7.93 -14.91 28.88
N PHE A 897 -6.82 -14.37 29.39
CA PHE A 897 -5.95 -15.12 30.30
C PHE A 897 -6.67 -15.37 31.62
N GLY A 898 -6.49 -16.58 32.16
CA GLY A 898 -6.99 -16.94 33.47
C GLY A 898 -6.21 -16.23 34.57
N ASP A 899 -6.80 -16.14 35.75
CA ASP A 899 -6.17 -15.49 36.90
C ASP A 899 -5.34 -16.48 37.74
N LEU A 900 -4.15 -16.04 38.12
CA LEU A 900 -3.29 -16.65 39.13
C LEU A 900 -3.32 -15.80 40.40
N TYR A 901 -3.73 -16.38 41.52
CA TYR A 901 -3.75 -15.70 42.83
C TYR A 901 -2.70 -16.29 43.76
N PHE A 902 -1.72 -15.50 44.18
CA PHE A 902 -0.58 -16.00 44.97
C PHE A 902 -0.93 -16.16 46.45
N GLY A 903 -0.67 -17.33 47.02
CA GLY A 903 -0.90 -17.63 48.43
C GLY A 903 0.09 -16.94 49.38
N ALA A 904 -0.09 -17.13 50.69
CA ALA A 904 0.90 -16.66 51.66
C ALA A 904 2.08 -17.64 51.78
N LYS A 905 3.29 -17.11 51.96
CA LYS A 905 4.44 -17.90 52.42
C LYS A 905 4.16 -18.34 53.87
N PRO A 906 4.28 -19.64 54.20
CA PRO A 906 4.19 -20.10 55.59
C PRO A 906 5.28 -19.44 56.44
N GLU A 907 4.94 -19.06 57.67
CA GLU A 907 5.87 -18.44 58.64
C GLU A 907 7.04 -19.36 59.02
#